data_AF-A0A939L3I3-F1
#
_entry.id   AF-A0A939L3I3-F1
#
_cell.length_a   1.000
_cell.length_b   1.000
_cell.length_c   1.000
_cell.angle_alpha   90.00
_cell.angle_beta   90.00
_cell.angle_gamma   90.00
#
_symmetry.space_group_name_H-M   'P 1'
#
loop_
_entity.id
_entity.type
_entity.pdbx_description
1 polymer ?
#
loop_
_entity_poly.entity_id
_entity_poly.type
_entity_poly.pdbx_seq_one_letter_code
_entity_poly.pdbx_strand_id
1 'polypeptide(L)'
;MSCRYPGGVRSPEDLWELLAERRDALSDFPEDRNWDLGSLYDADPETAGKTYLTRGGFLDDAAGFDASFFGIPPREALAMDPQQRLLLETSWEALERAGITPSAIRGTRTGVFVGAEPREYGPRLQEAPEGVKGYLLTGTTTSVMSGRISYLLGLHGPSLTVDTSASSSLVAIHLAVQALRSGECSLALAGGVSVMATPGNFVAFSGLRGLSSDGVCRPFSADANGTVWSEGVGLVVLERLSDAVRNGHSVLAVLRGSAINSDGTSDGLTAPNGRAQQAVIRRALANANLSAADVDAVEAHGTGTRLGDPIEAQSLLATYGQERGGQGPLWLGSVKSNIGHTQAAAGVAGVIKMVLALRHGELPAMLHVDEPSPRVDWSTGEVRLLTEPVPWPAGERPRRAGVSAFGISGTNVHVIVEEAPAAEVAEVRAEVPVLPGAGAWVVSGRTADGLTAQAGRLREWVAARPELEPRDVAWSLAATRSVFEHRAVVVGTERAELLGAVESLAAGVPAAAVVSGVARADARVGLVFAGQGSQWTGMGRGLYEGSEVFAEVFDRACGLLERELRIPVRDVVLGAEGVDEALADQTLYAQAGLFAFEVGVAAVLRAAGVVPDAVVGHSVGEVAAAYVAGVLSLEDAARLVAARARLMQALPSGGAMAAVNAPEAEVLATLSEVPGAVVAAVNGPES
;
A
#
# COMPACT_ATOMS: atom_id res chain seq x y z
N MET A 1 -4.30 1.10 -6.56
CA MET A 1 -4.06 0.30 -7.78
C MET A 1 -2.57 -0.05 -7.87
N SER A 2 -2.21 -1.22 -8.40
CA SER A 2 -0.82 -1.64 -8.68
C SER A 2 -0.75 -2.39 -10.02
N CYS A 3 0.42 -2.40 -10.66
CA CYS A 3 0.64 -3.12 -11.92
C CYS A 3 2.10 -3.47 -12.18
N ARG A 4 2.31 -4.46 -13.07
CA ARG A 4 3.57 -4.72 -13.78
C ARG A 4 3.25 -4.83 -15.27
N TYR A 5 4.01 -4.13 -16.11
CA TYR A 5 3.91 -4.17 -17.56
C TYR A 5 5.33 -4.18 -18.19
N PRO A 6 5.46 -4.50 -19.48
CA PRO A 6 6.73 -4.46 -20.18
C PRO A 6 7.41 -3.09 -20.14
N GLY A 7 8.73 -3.07 -20.37
CA GLY A 7 9.50 -1.83 -20.43
C GLY A 7 9.86 -1.24 -19.06
N GLY A 8 10.09 -2.09 -18.06
CA GLY A 8 10.44 -1.68 -16.70
C GLY A 8 9.29 -1.10 -15.88
N VAL A 9 8.03 -1.26 -16.31
CA VAL A 9 6.88 -0.73 -15.57
C VAL A 9 6.60 -1.61 -14.36
N ARG A 10 6.90 -1.09 -13.16
CA ARG A 10 6.68 -1.75 -11.88
C ARG A 10 5.63 -1.06 -11.02
N SER A 11 5.15 0.10 -11.42
CA SER A 11 4.13 0.87 -10.71
C SER A 11 3.19 1.61 -11.67
N PRO A 12 2.03 2.11 -11.20
CA PRO A 12 1.19 3.00 -12.00
C PRO A 12 1.92 4.30 -12.42
N GLU A 13 2.84 4.80 -11.60
CA GLU A 13 3.68 5.95 -11.92
C GLU A 13 4.61 5.65 -13.11
N ASP A 14 5.28 4.49 -13.11
CA ASP A 14 6.17 4.09 -14.21
C ASP A 14 5.37 3.91 -15.52
N LEU A 15 4.13 3.42 -15.43
CA LEU A 15 3.23 3.33 -16.58
C LEU A 15 2.91 4.73 -17.12
N TRP A 16 2.64 5.69 -16.24
CA TRP A 16 2.38 7.06 -16.67
C TRP A 16 3.60 7.66 -17.37
N GLU A 17 4.80 7.51 -16.80
CA GLU A 17 6.05 7.97 -17.41
C GLU A 17 6.25 7.35 -18.80
N LEU A 18 6.06 6.04 -18.94
CA LEU A 18 6.14 5.34 -20.23
C LEU A 18 5.17 5.93 -21.27
N LEU A 19 3.93 6.23 -20.87
CA LEU A 19 2.90 6.79 -21.74
C LEU A 19 3.20 8.25 -22.12
N ALA A 20 3.60 9.08 -21.15
CA ALA A 20 3.93 10.48 -21.34
C ALA A 20 5.16 10.66 -22.25
N GLU A 21 6.17 9.80 -22.10
CA GLU A 21 7.37 9.76 -22.94
C GLU A 21 7.14 9.09 -24.30
N ARG A 22 5.92 8.59 -24.56
CA ARG A 22 5.54 7.94 -25.82
C ARG A 22 6.43 6.73 -26.16
N ARG A 23 6.86 5.97 -25.15
CA ARG A 23 7.73 4.80 -25.35
C ARG A 23 6.95 3.57 -25.81
N ASP A 24 7.57 2.79 -26.69
CA ASP A 24 7.16 1.45 -27.12
C ASP A 24 7.94 0.42 -26.29
N ALA A 25 7.21 -0.43 -25.56
CA ALA A 25 7.74 -1.38 -24.60
C ALA A 25 7.96 -2.79 -25.18
N LEU A 26 7.77 -2.97 -26.49
CA LEU A 26 7.96 -4.26 -27.15
C LEU A 26 9.46 -4.55 -27.34
N SER A 27 9.87 -5.76 -26.96
CA SER A 27 11.25 -6.26 -27.04
C SER A 27 11.33 -7.53 -27.87
N ASP A 28 12.54 -8.05 -28.04
CA ASP A 28 12.75 -9.42 -28.51
C ASP A 28 12.27 -10.44 -27.46
N PHE A 29 12.12 -11.69 -27.87
CA PHE A 29 11.75 -12.79 -26.98
C PHE A 29 12.76 -12.99 -25.84
N PRO A 30 12.29 -13.41 -24.64
CA PRO A 30 13.14 -13.58 -23.48
C PRO A 30 14.07 -14.80 -23.63
N GLU A 31 15.33 -14.63 -23.26
CA GLU A 31 16.35 -15.70 -23.29
C GLU A 31 16.40 -16.54 -22.01
N ASP A 32 15.72 -16.10 -20.94
CA ASP A 32 15.76 -16.68 -19.60
C ASP A 32 14.62 -17.68 -19.30
N ARG A 33 13.81 -18.01 -20.32
CA ARG A 33 12.65 -18.92 -20.18
C ARG A 33 12.84 -20.28 -20.82
N ASN A 34 14.06 -20.56 -21.28
CA ASN A 34 14.44 -21.82 -21.92
C ASN A 34 13.61 -22.13 -23.17
N TRP A 35 13.19 -21.08 -23.89
CA TRP A 35 12.57 -21.21 -25.21
C TRP A 35 13.66 -21.56 -26.23
N ASP A 36 13.39 -22.52 -27.11
CA ASP A 36 14.31 -22.84 -28.22
C ASP A 36 14.17 -21.81 -29.34
N LEU A 37 14.68 -20.59 -29.10
CA LEU A 37 14.54 -19.44 -30.00
C LEU A 37 15.12 -19.73 -31.40
N GLY A 38 16.20 -20.51 -31.46
CA GLY A 38 16.87 -20.85 -32.72
C GLY A 38 16.03 -21.73 -33.64
N SER A 39 15.14 -22.57 -33.07
CA SER A 39 14.20 -23.35 -33.86
C SER A 39 12.81 -22.73 -33.93
N LEU A 40 12.44 -21.78 -33.07
CA LEU A 40 11.06 -21.27 -32.96
C LEU A 40 10.61 -20.43 -34.17
N TYR A 41 11.53 -19.76 -34.86
CA TYR A 41 11.21 -18.85 -35.97
C TYR A 41 11.09 -19.57 -37.33
N ASP A 42 10.06 -19.23 -38.09
CA ASP A 42 9.96 -19.50 -39.53
C ASP A 42 9.16 -18.39 -40.21
N ALA A 43 9.64 -17.89 -41.35
CA ALA A 43 8.95 -16.84 -42.11
C ALA A 43 7.65 -17.33 -42.77
N ASP A 44 7.50 -18.63 -42.99
CA ASP A 44 6.26 -19.23 -43.50
C ASP A 44 5.25 -19.41 -42.35
N PRO A 45 4.12 -18.68 -42.35
CA PRO A 45 3.08 -18.82 -41.32
C PRO A 45 2.41 -20.20 -41.30
N GLU A 46 2.56 -21.01 -42.35
CA GLU A 46 2.01 -22.37 -42.42
C GLU A 46 2.95 -23.42 -41.80
N THR A 47 4.19 -23.06 -41.44
CA THR A 47 5.11 -24.02 -40.82
C THR A 47 4.63 -24.39 -39.41
N ALA A 48 4.26 -25.66 -39.25
CA ALA A 48 3.73 -26.19 -38.00
C ALA A 48 4.73 -26.02 -36.83
N GLY A 49 4.23 -25.50 -35.70
CA GLY A 49 5.02 -25.35 -34.47
C GLY A 49 5.98 -24.15 -34.47
N LYS A 50 5.90 -23.25 -35.47
CA LYS A 50 6.77 -22.08 -35.62
C LYS A 50 5.97 -20.77 -35.51
N THR A 51 6.68 -19.68 -35.28
CA THR A 51 6.15 -18.31 -35.36
C THR A 51 6.97 -17.48 -36.33
N TYR A 52 6.30 -16.61 -37.10
CA TYR A 52 6.95 -15.63 -37.97
C TYR A 52 7.36 -14.36 -37.25
N LEU A 53 7.16 -14.30 -35.93
CA LEU A 53 7.47 -13.16 -35.09
C LEU A 53 8.44 -13.55 -33.97
N THR A 54 9.38 -12.65 -33.66
CA THR A 54 10.39 -12.80 -32.59
C THR A 54 10.31 -11.67 -31.55
N ARG A 55 9.26 -10.85 -31.60
CA ARG A 55 9.04 -9.70 -30.71
C ARG A 55 7.71 -9.79 -29.97
N GLY A 56 7.68 -9.23 -28.76
CA GLY A 56 6.52 -9.20 -27.87
C GLY A 56 6.75 -8.26 -26.68
N GLY A 57 5.76 -8.09 -25.81
CA GLY A 57 5.94 -7.35 -24.56
C GLY A 57 6.14 -8.30 -23.39
N PHE A 58 7.32 -8.30 -22.77
CA PHE A 58 7.64 -9.21 -21.66
C PHE A 58 7.89 -8.45 -20.37
N LEU A 59 7.53 -9.06 -19.25
CA LEU A 59 7.94 -8.55 -17.94
C LEU A 59 9.44 -8.79 -17.76
N ASP A 60 10.16 -7.77 -17.29
CA ASP A 60 11.61 -7.82 -17.05
C ASP A 60 12.04 -8.94 -16.09
N ASP A 61 11.24 -9.17 -15.04
CA ASP A 61 11.50 -10.20 -14.03
C ASP A 61 10.20 -10.95 -13.68
N ALA A 62 9.79 -11.86 -14.58
CA ALA A 62 8.63 -12.71 -14.34
C ALA A 62 8.91 -13.84 -13.32
N ALA A 63 10.18 -14.18 -13.10
CA ALA A 63 10.58 -15.31 -12.25
C ALA A 63 10.83 -14.90 -10.79
N GLY A 64 11.20 -13.64 -10.53
CA GLY A 64 11.43 -13.09 -9.21
C GLY A 64 10.19 -13.18 -8.31
N PHE A 65 10.41 -13.55 -7.04
CA PHE A 65 9.35 -13.61 -6.04
C PHE A 65 9.94 -13.72 -4.62
N ASP A 66 9.48 -12.86 -3.70
CA ASP A 66 9.82 -12.99 -2.27
C ASP A 66 8.92 -14.03 -1.58
N ALA A 67 9.25 -15.30 -1.73
CA ALA A 67 8.49 -16.39 -1.13
C ALA A 67 8.44 -16.31 0.40
N SER A 68 9.53 -15.86 1.03
CA SER A 68 9.65 -15.75 2.49
C SER A 68 8.67 -14.72 3.06
N PHE A 69 8.47 -13.61 2.33
CA PHE A 69 7.55 -12.56 2.73
C PHE A 69 6.10 -13.06 2.86
N PHE A 70 5.69 -13.94 1.96
CA PHE A 70 4.36 -14.55 1.95
C PHE A 70 4.28 -15.85 2.77
N GLY A 71 5.36 -16.24 3.46
CA GLY A 71 5.40 -17.50 4.22
C GLY A 71 5.32 -18.75 3.35
N ILE A 72 5.73 -18.66 2.09
CA ILE A 72 5.69 -19.74 1.11
C ILE A 72 7.04 -20.46 1.08
N PRO A 73 7.07 -21.80 1.28
CA PRO A 73 8.30 -22.57 1.17
C PRO A 73 8.92 -22.48 -0.23
N PRO A 74 10.26 -22.47 -0.39
CA PRO A 74 10.91 -22.37 -1.71
C PRO A 74 10.46 -23.43 -2.72
N ARG A 75 10.17 -24.66 -2.27
CA ARG A 75 9.67 -25.74 -3.15
C ARG A 75 8.25 -25.49 -3.66
N GLU A 76 7.41 -24.82 -2.87
CA GLU A 76 6.09 -24.41 -3.32
C GLU A 76 6.20 -23.26 -4.30
N ALA A 77 7.00 -22.24 -4.00
CA ALA A 77 7.25 -21.11 -4.90
C ALA A 77 7.77 -21.54 -6.28
N LEU A 78 8.65 -22.54 -6.32
CA LEU A 78 9.15 -23.13 -7.57
C LEU A 78 8.03 -23.77 -8.42
N ALA A 79 7.01 -24.34 -7.78
CA ALA A 79 5.88 -24.98 -8.46
C ALA A 79 4.74 -24.00 -8.79
N MET A 80 4.82 -22.75 -8.32
CA MET A 80 3.81 -21.72 -8.56
C MET A 80 4.00 -21.06 -9.92
N ASP A 81 2.92 -21.05 -10.70
CA ASP A 81 2.79 -20.21 -11.89
C ASP A 81 3.18 -18.76 -11.53
N PRO A 82 4.11 -18.12 -12.29
CA PRO A 82 4.44 -16.70 -12.14
C PRO A 82 3.22 -15.79 -11.99
N GLN A 83 2.10 -16.12 -12.64
CA GLN A 83 0.85 -15.38 -12.51
C GLN A 83 0.36 -15.32 -11.05
N GLN A 84 0.44 -16.42 -10.30
CA GLN A 84 0.08 -16.44 -8.88
C GLN A 84 1.03 -15.58 -8.04
N ARG A 85 2.34 -15.66 -8.31
CA ARG A 85 3.38 -14.93 -7.58
C ARG A 85 3.21 -13.42 -7.72
N LEU A 86 3.08 -12.95 -8.96
CA LEU A 86 2.87 -11.53 -9.28
C LEU A 86 1.54 -11.00 -8.75
N LEU A 87 0.48 -11.82 -8.75
CA LEU A 87 -0.80 -11.45 -8.13
C LEU A 87 -0.68 -11.23 -6.63
N LEU A 88 0.16 -11.99 -5.91
CA LEU A 88 0.38 -11.77 -4.47
C LEU A 88 1.09 -10.45 -4.20
N GLU A 89 2.16 -10.16 -4.93
CA GLU A 89 2.89 -8.89 -4.82
C GLU A 89 2.00 -7.70 -5.16
N THR A 90 1.35 -7.74 -6.32
CA THR A 90 0.50 -6.62 -6.77
C THR A 90 -0.76 -6.45 -5.92
N SER A 91 -1.29 -7.51 -5.30
CA SER A 91 -2.40 -7.40 -4.34
C SER A 91 -1.95 -6.69 -3.07
N TRP A 92 -0.78 -7.06 -2.54
CA TRP A 92 -0.20 -6.43 -1.36
C TRP A 92 0.05 -4.93 -1.61
N GLU A 93 0.71 -4.60 -2.71
CA GLU A 93 1.01 -3.23 -3.09
C GLU A 93 -0.25 -2.40 -3.35
N ALA A 94 -1.26 -2.98 -4.00
CA ALA A 94 -2.51 -2.28 -4.26
C ALA A 94 -3.21 -1.87 -2.96
N LEU A 95 -3.14 -2.70 -1.92
CA LEU A 95 -3.67 -2.42 -0.58
C LEU A 95 -2.83 -1.36 0.15
N GLU A 96 -1.50 -1.48 0.16
CA GLU A 96 -0.63 -0.47 0.78
C GLU A 96 -0.80 0.91 0.13
N ARG A 97 -0.98 0.96 -1.20
CA ARG A 97 -1.28 2.20 -1.94
C ARG A 97 -2.67 2.74 -1.66
N ALA A 98 -3.61 1.90 -1.24
CA ALA A 98 -4.91 2.34 -0.75
C ALA A 98 -4.88 2.79 0.73
N GLY A 99 -3.72 2.64 1.40
CA GLY A 99 -3.57 2.92 2.83
C GLY A 99 -4.20 1.85 3.73
N ILE A 100 -4.48 0.66 3.19
CA ILE A 100 -5.18 -0.42 3.88
C ILE A 100 -4.17 -1.50 4.25
N THR A 101 -4.04 -1.78 5.54
CA THR A 101 -3.16 -2.87 6.01
C THR A 101 -3.86 -4.23 5.89
N PRO A 102 -3.14 -5.29 5.51
CA PRO A 102 -3.70 -6.66 5.51
C PRO A 102 -4.30 -7.11 6.84
N SER A 103 -3.81 -6.61 7.97
CA SER A 103 -4.42 -6.88 9.28
C SER A 103 -5.81 -6.25 9.43
N ALA A 104 -6.04 -5.05 8.88
CA ALA A 104 -7.32 -4.35 8.94
C ALA A 104 -8.44 -5.07 8.17
N ILE A 105 -8.10 -5.86 7.15
CA ILE A 105 -9.07 -6.58 6.31
C ILE A 105 -9.14 -8.09 6.58
N ARG A 106 -8.27 -8.62 7.44
CA ARG A 106 -8.31 -10.04 7.84
C ARG A 106 -9.65 -10.34 8.54
N GLY A 107 -10.30 -11.43 8.15
CA GLY A 107 -11.61 -11.82 8.67
C GLY A 107 -12.79 -11.10 8.00
N THR A 108 -12.55 -10.10 7.15
CA THR A 108 -13.62 -9.31 6.52
C THR A 108 -14.18 -9.98 5.27
N ARG A 109 -15.35 -9.53 4.82
CA ARG A 109 -15.97 -9.90 3.54
C ARG A 109 -15.33 -9.14 2.36
N THR A 110 -14.01 -9.10 2.30
CA THR A 110 -13.28 -8.57 1.13
C THR A 110 -13.27 -9.62 0.02
N GLY A 111 -13.67 -9.25 -1.19
CA GLY A 111 -13.70 -10.14 -2.36
C GLY A 111 -12.45 -10.05 -3.22
N VAL A 112 -12.20 -11.08 -4.03
CA VAL A 112 -11.07 -11.17 -4.97
C VAL A 112 -11.58 -11.67 -6.33
N PHE A 113 -11.40 -10.86 -7.37
CA PHE A 113 -11.90 -11.15 -8.72
C PHE A 113 -10.77 -11.00 -9.73
N VAL A 114 -10.30 -12.12 -10.30
CA VAL A 114 -9.11 -12.14 -11.16
C VAL A 114 -9.49 -12.63 -12.55
N GLY A 115 -9.18 -11.84 -13.57
CA GLY A 115 -9.15 -12.31 -14.96
C GLY A 115 -7.82 -13.01 -15.26
N ALA A 116 -7.85 -14.29 -15.62
CA ALA A 116 -6.63 -15.04 -15.94
C ALA A 116 -6.91 -16.27 -16.80
N GLU A 117 -5.88 -16.72 -17.51
CA GLU A 117 -5.92 -17.90 -18.38
C GLU A 117 -4.85 -18.92 -17.92
N PRO A 118 -5.06 -20.23 -18.14
CA PRO A 118 -4.00 -21.23 -17.98
C PRO A 118 -2.81 -20.93 -18.90
N ARG A 119 -1.57 -21.01 -18.41
CA ARG A 119 -0.35 -20.62 -19.17
C ARG A 119 0.72 -21.71 -19.29
N GLU A 120 0.31 -22.98 -19.24
CA GLU A 120 1.20 -24.15 -19.45
C GLU A 120 2.51 -24.13 -18.63
N TYR A 121 2.50 -23.50 -17.45
CA TYR A 121 3.67 -23.44 -16.59
C TYR A 121 3.92 -24.78 -15.90
N GLY A 122 5.16 -25.27 -15.97
CA GLY A 122 5.57 -26.52 -15.36
C GLY A 122 5.19 -27.77 -16.16
N PRO A 123 5.62 -28.97 -15.71
CA PRO A 123 5.31 -30.22 -16.38
C PRO A 123 3.82 -30.56 -16.24
N ARG A 124 3.36 -31.55 -17.01
CA ARG A 124 2.01 -32.11 -16.81
C ARG A 124 1.88 -32.68 -15.39
N LEU A 125 0.69 -32.62 -14.82
CA LEU A 125 0.46 -32.99 -13.42
C LEU A 125 0.91 -34.42 -13.08
N GLN A 126 0.69 -35.37 -13.99
CA GLN A 126 1.11 -36.77 -13.85
C GLN A 126 2.63 -36.99 -14.03
N GLU A 127 3.34 -36.00 -14.56
CA GLU A 127 4.79 -36.00 -14.81
C GLU A 127 5.58 -35.17 -13.76
N ALA A 128 4.92 -34.78 -12.66
CA ALA A 128 5.52 -33.94 -11.63
C ALA A 128 6.78 -34.60 -11.00
N PRO A 129 7.92 -33.87 -10.92
CA PRO A 129 9.12 -34.34 -10.25
C PRO A 129 8.90 -34.68 -8.76
N GLU A 130 9.72 -35.58 -8.24
CA GLU A 130 9.70 -35.95 -6.83
C GLU A 130 10.00 -34.71 -5.95
N GLY A 131 9.18 -34.48 -4.92
CA GLY A 131 9.34 -33.33 -4.02
C GLY A 131 8.54 -32.06 -4.34
N VAL A 132 7.89 -31.96 -5.52
CA VAL A 132 6.97 -30.85 -5.89
C VAL A 132 5.55 -31.33 -6.25
N LYS A 133 5.31 -32.64 -6.28
CA LYS A 133 4.07 -33.28 -6.77
C LYS A 133 2.77 -32.75 -6.16
N GLY A 134 2.75 -32.44 -4.86
CA GLY A 134 1.57 -31.85 -4.20
C GLY A 134 1.38 -30.36 -4.52
N TYR A 135 2.47 -29.61 -4.64
CA TYR A 135 2.43 -28.17 -4.91
C TYR A 135 2.08 -27.84 -6.35
N LEU A 136 2.43 -28.70 -7.32
CA LEU A 136 2.18 -28.44 -8.74
C LEU A 136 0.68 -28.27 -9.06
N LEU A 137 -0.18 -29.06 -8.40
CA LEU A 137 -1.64 -28.92 -8.55
C LEU A 137 -2.09 -27.52 -8.13
N THR A 138 -1.74 -27.11 -6.91
CA THR A 138 -2.13 -25.80 -6.38
C THR A 138 -1.39 -24.63 -7.04
N GLY A 139 -0.20 -24.88 -7.59
CA GLY A 139 0.65 -23.88 -8.20
C GLY A 139 0.22 -23.51 -9.61
N THR A 140 -0.52 -24.38 -10.31
CA THR A 140 -0.92 -24.18 -11.72
C THR A 140 -2.43 -24.10 -11.93
N THR A 141 -3.24 -24.47 -10.94
CA THR A 141 -4.71 -24.36 -11.02
C THR A 141 -5.15 -22.89 -11.03
N THR A 142 -5.94 -22.49 -12.05
CA THR A 142 -6.39 -21.10 -12.23
C THR A 142 -7.27 -20.59 -11.10
N SER A 143 -8.14 -21.42 -10.51
CA SER A 143 -8.96 -21.01 -9.36
C SER A 143 -8.14 -20.68 -8.10
N VAL A 144 -6.89 -21.17 -8.02
CA VAL A 144 -5.99 -20.87 -6.90
C VAL A 144 -5.40 -19.46 -7.02
N MET A 145 -5.46 -18.81 -8.19
CA MET A 145 -4.99 -17.42 -8.35
C MET A 145 -5.73 -16.44 -7.43
N SER A 146 -7.07 -16.41 -7.48
CA SER A 146 -7.86 -15.60 -6.54
C SER A 146 -7.87 -16.22 -5.13
N GLY A 147 -7.93 -17.55 -5.05
CA GLY A 147 -8.02 -18.29 -3.79
C GLY A 147 -6.81 -18.08 -2.88
N ARG A 148 -5.59 -18.03 -3.45
CA ARG A 148 -4.35 -17.85 -2.70
C ARG A 148 -4.22 -16.45 -2.11
N ILE A 149 -4.67 -15.41 -2.84
CA ILE A 149 -4.78 -14.04 -2.30
C ILE A 149 -5.72 -14.05 -1.09
N SER A 150 -6.89 -14.68 -1.24
CA SER A 150 -7.90 -14.76 -0.18
C SER A 150 -7.37 -15.51 1.05
N TYR A 151 -6.65 -16.61 0.84
CA TYR A 151 -6.03 -17.41 1.88
C TYR A 151 -4.97 -16.64 2.67
N LEU A 152 -4.00 -16.01 1.98
CA LEU A 152 -2.88 -15.32 2.63
C LEU A 152 -3.32 -14.08 3.41
N LEU A 153 -4.27 -13.33 2.84
CA LEU A 153 -4.81 -12.12 3.47
C LEU A 153 -5.95 -12.43 4.48
N GLY A 154 -6.44 -13.68 4.52
CA GLY A 154 -7.52 -14.12 5.42
C GLY A 154 -8.87 -13.49 5.09
N LEU A 155 -9.24 -13.46 3.81
CA LEU A 155 -10.45 -12.81 3.30
C LEU A 155 -11.60 -13.81 3.16
N HIS A 156 -12.82 -13.37 3.45
CA HIS A 156 -14.03 -14.20 3.46
C HIS A 156 -15.11 -13.75 2.47
N GLY A 157 -14.79 -12.82 1.55
CA GLY A 157 -15.69 -12.46 0.46
C GLY A 157 -15.62 -13.44 -0.73
N PRO A 158 -16.36 -13.18 -1.82
CA PRO A 158 -16.29 -13.99 -3.04
C PRO A 158 -14.87 -14.02 -3.60
N SER A 159 -14.39 -15.19 -4.02
CA SER A 159 -13.07 -15.39 -4.61
C SER A 159 -13.19 -16.15 -5.92
N LEU A 160 -12.99 -15.46 -7.03
CA LEU A 160 -13.27 -15.99 -8.37
C LEU A 160 -12.13 -15.67 -9.34
N THR A 161 -11.75 -16.66 -10.12
CA THR A 161 -10.95 -16.49 -11.34
C THR A 161 -11.87 -16.67 -12.55
N VAL A 162 -11.85 -15.72 -13.49
CA VAL A 162 -12.67 -15.73 -14.70
C VAL A 162 -11.80 -15.73 -15.96
N ASP A 163 -12.24 -16.50 -16.96
CA ASP A 163 -11.64 -16.54 -18.29
C ASP A 163 -12.69 -16.22 -19.34
N THR A 164 -12.60 -15.01 -19.88
CA THR A 164 -13.30 -14.56 -21.08
C THR A 164 -12.29 -14.02 -22.09
N SER A 165 -11.10 -14.62 -22.10
CA SER A 165 -9.96 -14.21 -22.94
C SER A 165 -9.54 -12.74 -22.70
N ALA A 166 -9.37 -11.93 -23.74
CA ALA A 166 -8.96 -10.52 -23.64
C ALA A 166 -9.87 -9.62 -22.80
N SER A 167 -11.13 -10.01 -22.54
CA SER A 167 -12.06 -9.25 -21.70
C SER A 167 -12.07 -9.65 -20.22
N SER A 168 -11.28 -10.66 -19.83
CA SER A 168 -11.32 -11.29 -18.50
C SER A 168 -11.21 -10.28 -17.35
N SER A 169 -10.24 -9.36 -17.40
CA SER A 169 -10.07 -8.37 -16.32
C SER A 169 -11.23 -7.37 -16.21
N LEU A 170 -11.88 -6.98 -17.31
CA LEU A 170 -13.07 -6.12 -17.22
C LEU A 170 -14.30 -6.91 -16.75
N VAL A 171 -14.43 -8.19 -17.10
CA VAL A 171 -15.47 -9.05 -16.51
C VAL A 171 -15.24 -9.18 -15.00
N ALA A 172 -14.00 -9.42 -14.56
CA ALA A 172 -13.65 -9.49 -13.14
C ALA A 172 -14.01 -8.19 -12.40
N ILE A 173 -13.68 -7.03 -12.96
CA ILE A 173 -14.06 -5.71 -12.42
C ILE A 173 -15.58 -5.55 -12.41
N HIS A 174 -16.29 -5.93 -13.47
CA HIS A 174 -17.75 -5.86 -13.51
C HIS A 174 -18.39 -6.69 -12.39
N LEU A 175 -17.93 -7.93 -12.19
CA LEU A 175 -18.43 -8.81 -11.12
C LEU A 175 -18.11 -8.27 -9.73
N ALA A 176 -16.92 -7.70 -9.52
CA ALA A 176 -16.55 -7.04 -8.28
C ALA A 176 -17.49 -5.85 -7.97
N VAL A 177 -17.80 -5.03 -8.97
CA VAL A 177 -18.76 -3.93 -8.84
C VAL A 177 -20.17 -4.45 -8.51
N GLN A 178 -20.62 -5.55 -9.10
CA GLN A 178 -21.91 -6.15 -8.75
C GLN A 178 -21.91 -6.65 -7.29
N ALA A 179 -20.87 -7.37 -6.85
CA ALA A 179 -20.77 -7.88 -5.48
C ALA A 179 -20.70 -6.76 -4.43
N LEU A 180 -20.03 -5.65 -4.74
CA LEU A 180 -20.05 -4.45 -3.90
C LEU A 180 -21.44 -3.83 -3.87
N ARG A 181 -22.14 -3.71 -5.01
CA ARG A 181 -23.50 -3.13 -5.05
C ARG A 181 -24.54 -4.01 -4.34
N SER A 182 -24.41 -5.33 -4.41
CA SER A 182 -25.30 -6.28 -3.74
C SER A 182 -25.00 -6.46 -2.26
N GLY A 183 -23.84 -6.01 -1.77
CA GLY A 183 -23.43 -6.15 -0.37
C GLY A 183 -22.84 -7.52 -0.03
N GLU A 184 -22.49 -8.33 -1.03
CA GLU A 184 -21.75 -9.59 -0.88
C GLU A 184 -20.32 -9.37 -0.37
N CYS A 185 -19.71 -8.24 -0.75
CA CYS A 185 -18.45 -7.76 -0.19
C CYS A 185 -18.50 -6.28 0.21
N SER A 186 -17.57 -5.89 1.09
CA SER A 186 -17.37 -4.49 1.52
C SER A 186 -16.21 -3.81 0.81
N LEU A 187 -15.22 -4.60 0.36
CA LEU A 187 -14.04 -4.19 -0.37
C LEU A 187 -13.76 -5.28 -1.43
N ALA A 188 -13.17 -4.93 -2.56
CA ALA A 188 -12.80 -5.91 -3.57
C ALA A 188 -11.44 -5.62 -4.21
N LEU A 189 -10.61 -6.65 -4.37
CA LEU A 189 -9.48 -6.65 -5.29
C LEU A 189 -9.97 -7.16 -6.64
N ALA A 190 -9.76 -6.39 -7.71
CA ALA A 190 -10.20 -6.78 -9.05
C ALA A 190 -9.16 -6.43 -10.12
N GLY A 191 -9.02 -7.28 -11.13
CA GLY A 191 -8.13 -7.00 -12.26
C GLY A 191 -7.79 -8.26 -13.04
N GLY A 192 -6.55 -8.41 -13.48
CA GLY A 192 -6.13 -9.61 -14.21
C GLY A 192 -4.63 -9.72 -14.41
N VAL A 193 -4.22 -10.90 -14.87
CA VAL A 193 -2.82 -11.26 -15.07
C VAL A 193 -2.65 -12.10 -16.33
N SER A 194 -1.51 -11.94 -16.99
CA SER A 194 -1.03 -12.85 -18.02
C SER A 194 0.49 -12.90 -18.04
N VAL A 195 1.04 -14.10 -17.94
CA VAL A 195 2.48 -14.38 -18.11
C VAL A 195 2.63 -15.59 -19.03
N MET A 196 3.39 -15.44 -20.10
CA MET A 196 3.66 -16.45 -21.12
C MET A 196 4.85 -17.31 -20.70
N ALA A 197 4.59 -18.46 -20.07
CA ALA A 197 5.64 -19.42 -19.74
C ALA A 197 6.21 -20.14 -20.99
N THR A 198 5.37 -20.33 -22.02
CA THR A 198 5.72 -20.98 -23.29
C THR A 198 5.41 -20.04 -24.47
N PRO A 199 6.04 -20.23 -25.64
CA PRO A 199 5.76 -19.43 -26.84
C PRO A 199 4.46 -19.83 -27.56
N GLY A 200 3.63 -20.70 -26.97
CA GLY A 200 2.49 -21.33 -27.65
C GLY A 200 1.49 -20.34 -28.27
N ASN A 201 1.23 -19.21 -27.62
CA ASN A 201 0.34 -18.17 -28.15
C ASN A 201 0.87 -17.51 -29.42
N PHE A 202 2.19 -17.37 -29.57
CA PHE A 202 2.80 -16.86 -30.80
C PHE A 202 2.65 -17.89 -31.93
N VAL A 203 2.98 -19.15 -31.66
CA VAL A 203 2.85 -20.26 -32.63
C VAL A 203 1.40 -20.40 -33.12
N ALA A 204 0.43 -20.43 -32.21
CA ALA A 204 -0.98 -20.58 -32.56
C ALA A 204 -1.50 -19.40 -33.41
N PHE A 205 -1.14 -18.16 -33.06
CA PHE A 205 -1.61 -16.98 -33.79
C PHE A 205 -0.84 -16.71 -35.08
N SER A 206 0.37 -17.24 -35.25
CA SER A 206 1.05 -17.25 -36.55
C SER A 206 0.26 -18.08 -37.57
N GLY A 207 -0.22 -19.27 -37.19
CA GLY A 207 -1.07 -20.08 -38.06
C GLY A 207 -2.41 -19.42 -38.41
N LEU A 208 -2.94 -18.58 -37.52
CA LEU A 208 -4.15 -17.77 -37.77
C LEU A 208 -3.86 -16.45 -38.52
N ARG A 209 -2.59 -16.14 -38.80
CA ARG A 209 -2.14 -14.86 -39.38
C ARG A 209 -2.68 -13.65 -38.61
N GLY A 210 -2.78 -13.79 -37.29
CA GLY A 210 -3.33 -12.79 -36.38
C GLY A 210 -2.28 -11.86 -35.77
N LEU A 211 -0.99 -12.21 -35.87
CA LEU A 211 0.10 -11.39 -35.37
C LEU A 211 0.52 -10.32 -36.39
N SER A 212 0.92 -9.17 -35.90
CA SER A 212 1.64 -8.17 -36.71
C SER A 212 2.92 -8.78 -37.28
N SER A 213 3.18 -8.55 -38.57
CA SER A 213 4.36 -9.12 -39.25
C SER A 213 5.67 -8.43 -38.88
N ASP A 214 5.59 -7.19 -38.40
CA ASP A 214 6.71 -6.34 -37.99
C ASP A 214 6.83 -6.22 -36.47
N GLY A 215 5.95 -6.88 -35.72
CA GLY A 215 5.97 -6.88 -34.26
C GLY A 215 5.58 -5.55 -33.63
N VAL A 216 4.72 -4.79 -34.30
CA VAL A 216 4.22 -3.50 -33.80
C VAL A 216 2.69 -3.49 -33.78
N CYS A 217 2.10 -3.13 -32.64
CA CYS A 217 0.66 -2.98 -32.53
C CYS A 217 0.25 -1.57 -33.01
N ARG A 218 -0.48 -1.48 -34.13
CA ARG A 218 -0.87 -0.21 -34.78
C ARG A 218 -2.38 0.03 -34.76
N PRO A 219 -3.01 0.21 -33.58
CA PRO A 219 -4.45 0.35 -33.50
C PRO A 219 -4.97 1.52 -34.36
N PHE A 220 -6.00 1.25 -35.17
CA PHE A 220 -6.69 2.22 -36.01
C PHE A 220 -5.84 2.90 -37.09
N SER A 221 -4.61 2.44 -37.31
CA SER A 221 -3.70 2.94 -38.36
C SER A 221 -4.04 2.35 -39.74
N ALA A 222 -3.65 3.03 -40.81
CA ALA A 222 -3.69 2.50 -42.17
C ALA A 222 -2.87 1.20 -42.31
N ASP A 223 -1.76 1.12 -41.57
CA ASP A 223 -0.81 -0.01 -41.61
C ASP A 223 -1.12 -1.11 -40.58
N ALA A 224 -2.27 -1.06 -39.92
CA ALA A 224 -2.73 -2.10 -39.00
C ALA A 224 -2.74 -3.48 -39.69
N ASN A 225 -1.89 -4.40 -39.21
CA ASN A 225 -1.68 -5.72 -39.84
C ASN A 225 -1.86 -6.91 -38.89
N GLY A 226 -2.06 -6.68 -37.59
CA GLY A 226 -2.22 -7.73 -36.57
C GLY A 226 -1.89 -7.22 -35.17
N THR A 227 -2.01 -8.12 -34.19
CA THR A 227 -1.70 -7.81 -32.79
C THR A 227 -0.29 -8.24 -32.39
N VAL A 228 0.18 -7.81 -31.23
CA VAL A 228 1.43 -8.27 -30.62
C VAL A 228 1.14 -8.70 -29.20
N TRP A 229 1.51 -9.94 -28.85
CA TRP A 229 1.27 -10.43 -27.51
C TRP A 229 2.20 -9.82 -26.49
N SER A 230 1.61 -9.54 -25.32
CA SER A 230 2.34 -9.03 -24.19
C SER A 230 1.86 -9.66 -22.89
N GLU A 231 2.70 -9.50 -21.88
CA GLU A 231 2.46 -9.89 -20.50
C GLU A 231 2.01 -8.70 -19.66
N GLY A 232 1.39 -8.97 -18.52
CA GLY A 232 1.05 -7.91 -17.59
C GLY A 232 0.25 -8.40 -16.41
N VAL A 233 0.29 -7.63 -15.33
CA VAL A 233 -0.63 -7.76 -14.21
C VAL A 233 -1.11 -6.38 -13.80
N GLY A 234 -2.40 -6.27 -13.50
CA GLY A 234 -2.99 -5.06 -12.97
C GLY A 234 -4.08 -5.38 -11.96
N LEU A 235 -4.09 -4.66 -10.84
CA LEU A 235 -5.09 -4.78 -9.80
C LEU A 235 -5.56 -3.40 -9.33
N VAL A 236 -6.87 -3.28 -9.14
CA VAL A 236 -7.54 -2.15 -8.50
C VAL A 236 -8.18 -2.59 -7.19
N VAL A 237 -8.17 -1.69 -6.20
CA VAL A 237 -8.94 -1.84 -4.96
C VAL A 237 -10.23 -1.06 -5.16
N LEU A 238 -11.36 -1.73 -4.98
CA LEU A 238 -12.69 -1.17 -5.21
C LEU A 238 -13.49 -1.18 -3.90
N GLU A 239 -14.19 -0.08 -3.67
CA GLU A 239 -15.09 0.12 -2.56
C GLU A 239 -16.29 0.95 -3.04
N ARG A 240 -17.44 0.85 -2.39
CA ARG A 240 -18.53 1.78 -2.66
C ARG A 240 -18.07 3.20 -2.28
N LEU A 241 -18.34 4.19 -3.12
CA LEU A 241 -17.90 5.57 -2.88
C LEU A 241 -18.29 6.09 -1.48
N SER A 242 -19.51 5.77 -1.03
CA SER A 242 -19.98 6.12 0.31
C SER A 242 -19.14 5.52 1.44
N ASP A 243 -18.62 4.31 1.23
CA ASP A 243 -17.80 3.61 2.22
C ASP A 243 -16.36 4.13 2.20
N ALA A 244 -15.81 4.40 1.01
CA ALA A 244 -14.50 5.04 0.87
C ALA A 244 -14.46 6.40 1.58
N VAL A 245 -15.49 7.24 1.39
CA VAL A 245 -15.63 8.52 2.11
C VAL A 245 -15.76 8.30 3.62
N ARG A 246 -16.62 7.38 4.07
CA ARG A 246 -16.79 7.07 5.49
C ARG A 246 -15.49 6.60 6.15
N ASN A 247 -14.72 5.80 5.43
CA ASN A 247 -13.48 5.19 5.93
C ASN A 247 -12.26 6.11 5.73
N GLY A 248 -12.42 7.28 5.11
CA GLY A 248 -11.32 8.20 4.83
C GLY A 248 -10.34 7.67 3.77
N HIS A 249 -10.75 6.72 2.92
CA HIS A 249 -9.91 6.18 1.87
C HIS A 249 -9.84 7.14 0.68
N SER A 250 -8.64 7.33 0.12
CA SER A 250 -8.43 8.15 -1.08
C SER A 250 -9.15 7.57 -2.30
N VAL A 251 -9.99 8.38 -2.94
CA VAL A 251 -10.70 8.02 -4.18
C VAL A 251 -9.87 8.48 -5.37
N LEU A 252 -9.38 7.53 -6.18
CA LEU A 252 -8.61 7.86 -7.39
C LEU A 252 -9.51 8.21 -8.58
N ALA A 253 -10.64 7.51 -8.71
CA ALA A 253 -11.66 7.64 -9.75
C ALA A 253 -12.92 6.86 -9.33
N VAL A 254 -14.01 7.00 -10.08
CA VAL A 254 -15.28 6.29 -9.86
C VAL A 254 -15.63 5.42 -11.06
N LEU A 255 -15.90 4.14 -10.82
CA LEU A 255 -16.52 3.26 -11.82
C LEU A 255 -18.04 3.50 -11.85
N ARG A 256 -18.49 4.37 -12.76
CA ARG A 256 -19.88 4.84 -12.80
C ARG A 256 -20.86 3.80 -13.29
N GLY A 257 -20.48 3.03 -14.30
CA GLY A 257 -21.31 1.96 -14.84
C GLY A 257 -20.51 0.98 -15.67
N SER A 258 -21.06 -0.21 -15.86
CA SER A 258 -20.47 -1.21 -16.75
C SER A 258 -21.55 -2.13 -17.32
N ALA A 259 -21.23 -2.77 -18.44
CA ALA A 259 -22.08 -3.78 -19.05
C ALA A 259 -21.24 -4.88 -19.68
N ILE A 260 -21.81 -6.09 -19.71
CA ILE A 260 -21.28 -7.26 -20.40
C ILE A 260 -22.33 -7.77 -21.39
N ASN A 261 -21.91 -8.24 -22.57
CA ASN A 261 -22.77 -8.99 -23.49
C ASN A 261 -21.98 -10.01 -24.31
N SER A 262 -22.62 -10.63 -25.30
CA SER A 262 -21.98 -11.53 -26.25
C SER A 262 -22.27 -11.10 -27.70
N ASP A 263 -21.31 -11.35 -28.59
CA ASP A 263 -21.44 -11.23 -30.04
C ASP A 263 -22.50 -12.17 -30.62
N GLY A 264 -22.83 -13.25 -29.91
CA GLY A 264 -23.79 -14.26 -30.35
C GLY A 264 -23.35 -14.93 -31.66
N THR A 265 -24.28 -15.07 -32.61
CA THR A 265 -23.94 -15.53 -33.96
C THR A 265 -23.34 -14.39 -34.77
N SER A 266 -22.03 -14.45 -35.03
CA SER A 266 -21.28 -13.56 -35.92
C SER A 266 -20.77 -14.32 -37.17
N ASP A 267 -19.99 -13.65 -38.03
CA ASP A 267 -19.42 -14.24 -39.28
C ASP A 267 -18.37 -15.34 -39.03
N GLY A 268 -18.08 -15.65 -37.75
CA GLY A 268 -17.22 -16.73 -37.29
C GLY A 268 -16.99 -16.58 -35.79
N LEU A 269 -16.70 -17.67 -35.08
CA LEU A 269 -16.59 -17.65 -33.60
C LEU A 269 -15.65 -16.54 -33.08
N THR A 270 -14.57 -16.27 -33.81
CA THR A 270 -13.53 -15.30 -33.45
C THR A 270 -13.71 -13.93 -34.13
N ALA A 271 -14.73 -13.76 -34.97
CA ALA A 271 -15.01 -12.52 -35.67
C ALA A 271 -15.87 -11.58 -34.79
N PRO A 272 -15.44 -10.33 -34.57
CA PRO A 272 -16.15 -9.39 -33.70
C PRO A 272 -17.47 -8.91 -34.32
N ASN A 273 -18.44 -8.52 -33.49
CA ASN A 273 -19.74 -8.03 -33.93
C ASN A 273 -20.00 -6.57 -33.54
N GLY A 274 -19.95 -5.65 -34.51
CA GLY A 274 -20.14 -4.22 -34.25
C GLY A 274 -21.50 -3.86 -33.64
N ARG A 275 -22.58 -4.58 -33.96
CA ARG A 275 -23.90 -4.32 -33.33
C ARG A 275 -23.88 -4.70 -31.84
N ALA A 276 -23.19 -5.77 -31.48
CA ALA A 276 -23.02 -6.17 -30.09
C ALA A 276 -22.13 -5.17 -29.32
N GLN A 277 -21.07 -4.65 -29.95
CA GLN A 277 -20.23 -3.60 -29.37
C GLN A 277 -21.03 -2.30 -29.11
N GLN A 278 -21.83 -1.85 -30.08
CA GLN A 278 -22.73 -0.71 -29.86
C GLN A 278 -23.72 -0.96 -28.72
N ALA A 279 -24.27 -2.17 -28.63
CA ALA A 279 -25.24 -2.53 -27.60
C ALA A 279 -24.62 -2.53 -26.19
N VAL A 280 -23.39 -3.06 -26.02
CA VAL A 280 -22.72 -3.05 -24.71
C VAL A 280 -22.36 -1.63 -24.28
N ILE A 281 -21.94 -0.77 -25.22
CA ILE A 281 -21.68 0.66 -24.94
C ILE A 281 -22.96 1.35 -24.45
N ARG A 282 -24.06 1.24 -25.20
CA ARG A 282 -25.35 1.84 -24.81
C ARG A 282 -25.85 1.31 -23.46
N ARG A 283 -25.64 0.02 -23.17
CA ARG A 283 -26.03 -0.57 -21.89
C ARG A 283 -25.17 -0.07 -20.72
N ALA A 284 -23.88 0.13 -20.92
CA ALA A 284 -22.99 0.69 -19.90
C ALA A 284 -23.34 2.15 -19.59
N LEU A 285 -23.64 2.96 -20.62
CA LEU A 285 -24.14 4.33 -20.48
C LEU A 285 -25.46 4.37 -19.71
N ALA A 286 -26.42 3.50 -20.08
CA ALA A 286 -27.68 3.38 -19.36
C ALA A 286 -27.48 2.93 -17.90
N ASN A 287 -26.54 2.02 -17.63
CA ASN A 287 -26.19 1.61 -16.25
C ASN A 287 -25.60 2.76 -15.43
N ALA A 288 -24.85 3.66 -16.07
CA ALA A 288 -24.26 4.85 -15.45
C ALA A 288 -25.24 6.03 -15.32
N ASN A 289 -26.42 5.94 -15.95
CA ASN A 289 -27.37 7.03 -16.18
C ASN A 289 -26.73 8.23 -16.89
N LEU A 290 -26.03 7.95 -17.99
CA LEU A 290 -25.30 8.94 -18.81
C LEU A 290 -25.72 8.87 -20.28
N SER A 291 -25.55 9.98 -20.99
CA SER A 291 -25.62 10.05 -22.45
C SER A 291 -24.24 9.81 -23.07
N ALA A 292 -24.20 9.59 -24.39
CA ALA A 292 -22.93 9.41 -25.09
C ALA A 292 -22.08 10.70 -25.11
N ALA A 293 -22.72 11.88 -25.12
CA ALA A 293 -22.05 13.18 -25.08
C ALA A 293 -21.37 13.48 -23.72
N ASP A 294 -21.70 12.72 -22.67
CA ASP A 294 -21.08 12.85 -21.35
C ASP A 294 -19.67 12.26 -21.28
N VAL A 295 -19.25 11.48 -22.28
CA VAL A 295 -17.96 10.76 -22.30
C VAL A 295 -16.97 11.47 -23.22
N ASP A 296 -15.79 11.77 -22.68
CA ASP A 296 -14.76 12.56 -23.37
C ASP A 296 -13.84 11.69 -24.22
N ALA A 297 -13.49 10.52 -23.71
CA ALA A 297 -12.49 9.65 -24.29
C ALA A 297 -12.91 8.18 -24.21
N VAL A 298 -12.38 7.36 -25.12
CA VAL A 298 -12.45 5.90 -25.05
C VAL A 298 -11.05 5.32 -25.16
N GLU A 299 -10.69 4.54 -24.14
CA GLU A 299 -9.63 3.57 -24.20
C GLU A 299 -10.19 2.28 -24.82
N ALA A 300 -9.84 2.08 -26.08
CA ALA A 300 -10.42 1.05 -26.93
C ALA A 300 -9.88 -0.35 -26.62
N HIS A 301 -10.54 -1.37 -27.16
CA HIS A 301 -9.92 -2.67 -27.30
C HIS A 301 -8.75 -2.61 -28.28
N GLY A 302 -8.89 -1.94 -29.44
CA GLY A 302 -7.84 -1.46 -30.34
C GLY A 302 -6.63 -2.37 -30.44
N THR A 303 -6.75 -3.48 -31.18
CA THR A 303 -5.75 -4.55 -31.23
C THR A 303 -4.76 -4.42 -32.40
N GLY A 304 -4.96 -3.46 -33.30
CA GLY A 304 -4.14 -3.32 -34.51
C GLY A 304 -4.56 -4.28 -35.61
N THR A 305 -5.75 -4.88 -35.52
CA THR A 305 -6.18 -5.92 -36.46
C THR A 305 -6.95 -5.33 -37.64
N ARG A 306 -6.67 -5.86 -38.84
CA ARG A 306 -7.26 -5.42 -40.11
C ARG A 306 -8.80 -5.43 -40.14
N LEU A 307 -9.41 -6.35 -39.40
CA LEU A 307 -10.86 -6.55 -39.30
C LEU A 307 -11.46 -5.90 -38.06
N GLY A 308 -10.81 -6.06 -36.89
CA GLY A 308 -11.36 -5.61 -35.62
C GLY A 308 -11.38 -4.09 -35.46
N ASP A 309 -10.29 -3.42 -35.83
CA ASP A 309 -10.17 -1.97 -35.63
C ASP A 309 -11.25 -1.19 -36.40
N PRO A 310 -11.58 -1.49 -37.68
CA PRO A 310 -12.69 -0.82 -38.34
C PRO A 310 -14.05 -1.07 -37.71
N ILE A 311 -14.31 -2.30 -37.23
CA ILE A 311 -15.59 -2.66 -36.59
C ILE A 311 -15.76 -1.89 -35.27
N GLU A 312 -14.70 -1.78 -34.47
CA GLU A 312 -14.72 -1.02 -33.23
C GLU A 312 -14.88 0.48 -33.49
N ALA A 313 -14.09 1.06 -34.40
CA ALA A 313 -14.19 2.49 -34.72
C ALA A 313 -15.58 2.86 -35.25
N GLN A 314 -16.17 2.05 -36.13
CA GLN A 314 -17.54 2.25 -36.62
C GLN A 314 -18.57 2.14 -35.50
N SER A 315 -18.37 1.23 -34.54
CA SER A 315 -19.25 1.09 -33.38
C SER A 315 -19.21 2.33 -32.49
N LEU A 316 -18.02 2.90 -32.27
CA LEU A 316 -17.82 4.14 -31.52
C LEU A 316 -18.40 5.36 -32.27
N LEU A 317 -18.20 5.46 -33.59
CA LEU A 317 -18.81 6.49 -34.42
C LEU A 317 -20.34 6.44 -34.36
N ALA A 318 -20.93 5.25 -34.40
CA ALA A 318 -22.38 5.03 -34.33
C ALA A 318 -22.99 5.17 -32.92
N THR A 319 -22.17 5.33 -31.89
CA THR A 319 -22.64 5.61 -30.51
C THR A 319 -22.15 6.96 -30.03
N TYR A 320 -20.86 7.08 -29.72
CA TYR A 320 -20.25 8.26 -29.14
C TYR A 320 -20.03 9.38 -30.15
N GLY A 321 -19.79 9.04 -31.42
CA GLY A 321 -19.56 10.03 -32.48
C GLY A 321 -20.81 10.82 -32.90
N GLN A 322 -21.99 10.45 -32.41
CA GLN A 322 -23.26 11.09 -32.77
C GLN A 322 -23.67 12.16 -31.75
N GLU A 323 -24.36 13.20 -32.24
CA GLU A 323 -25.07 14.20 -31.41
C GLU A 323 -24.21 14.86 -30.30
N ARG A 324 -22.91 15.05 -30.55
CA ARG A 324 -21.93 15.60 -29.58
C ARG A 324 -22.21 17.04 -29.12
N GLY A 325 -23.10 17.77 -29.82
CA GLY A 325 -23.69 19.01 -29.32
C GLY A 325 -22.69 20.12 -28.95
N GLY A 326 -21.52 20.16 -29.60
CA GLY A 326 -20.47 21.15 -29.33
C GLY A 326 -19.52 20.81 -28.18
N GLN A 327 -19.58 19.61 -27.60
CA GLN A 327 -18.67 19.13 -26.53
C GLN A 327 -17.28 18.70 -27.04
N GLY A 328 -16.87 19.15 -28.24
CA GLY A 328 -15.68 18.66 -28.94
C GLY A 328 -15.84 17.23 -29.46
N PRO A 329 -14.78 16.60 -30.02
CA PRO A 329 -14.79 15.23 -30.50
C PRO A 329 -14.50 14.20 -29.40
N LEU A 330 -14.97 12.95 -29.56
CA LEU A 330 -14.58 11.84 -28.69
C LEU A 330 -13.11 11.51 -28.97
N TRP A 331 -12.28 11.52 -27.94
CA TRP A 331 -10.88 11.10 -28.06
C TRP A 331 -10.76 9.59 -28.01
N LEU A 332 -10.03 9.00 -28.95
CA LEU A 332 -9.86 7.55 -29.08
C LEU A 332 -8.39 7.17 -28.98
N GLY A 333 -8.06 6.23 -28.11
CA GLY A 333 -6.72 5.68 -27.98
C GLY A 333 -6.73 4.20 -27.58
N SER A 334 -5.54 3.59 -27.54
CA SER A 334 -5.35 2.24 -27.02
C SER A 334 -3.96 2.14 -26.39
N VAL A 335 -3.87 1.65 -25.15
CA VAL A 335 -2.62 1.39 -24.43
C VAL A 335 -1.76 0.34 -25.15
N LYS A 336 -2.37 -0.48 -26.01
CA LYS A 336 -1.71 -1.57 -26.72
C LYS A 336 -0.68 -1.07 -27.74
N SER A 337 -0.79 0.18 -28.20
CA SER A 337 0.26 0.78 -29.03
C SER A 337 1.58 0.94 -28.28
N ASN A 338 1.55 1.02 -26.95
CA ASN A 338 2.73 1.21 -26.10
C ASN A 338 3.23 -0.11 -25.53
N ILE A 339 2.33 -0.95 -25.00
CA ILE A 339 2.71 -2.15 -24.24
C ILE A 339 2.28 -3.46 -24.90
N GLY A 340 1.71 -3.42 -26.11
CA GLY A 340 1.09 -4.57 -26.78
C GLY A 340 -0.15 -5.11 -26.07
N HIS A 341 -0.62 -6.29 -26.49
CA HIS A 341 -1.83 -6.89 -25.96
C HIS A 341 -1.53 -7.78 -24.74
N THR A 342 -1.76 -7.25 -23.54
CA THR A 342 -1.56 -7.94 -22.25
C THR A 342 -2.61 -9.01 -21.89
N GLN A 343 -3.24 -9.60 -22.92
CA GLN A 343 -4.20 -10.72 -22.83
C GLN A 343 -5.27 -10.48 -21.74
N ALA A 344 -5.42 -11.39 -20.76
CA ALA A 344 -6.40 -11.28 -19.68
C ALA A 344 -6.25 -10.01 -18.83
N ALA A 345 -5.06 -9.39 -18.79
CA ALA A 345 -4.80 -8.11 -18.11
C ALA A 345 -5.07 -6.86 -18.97
N ALA A 346 -5.49 -7.00 -20.23
CA ALA A 346 -5.65 -5.88 -21.16
C ALA A 346 -6.68 -4.85 -20.71
N GLY A 347 -7.80 -5.32 -20.18
CA GLY A 347 -8.87 -4.46 -19.68
C GLY A 347 -8.43 -3.56 -18.53
N VAL A 348 -7.82 -4.14 -17.50
CA VAL A 348 -7.35 -3.39 -16.33
C VAL A 348 -6.19 -2.45 -16.67
N ALA A 349 -5.34 -2.76 -17.65
CA ALA A 349 -4.33 -1.82 -18.16
C ALA A 349 -4.99 -0.53 -18.70
N GLY A 350 -6.08 -0.68 -19.46
CA GLY A 350 -6.86 0.45 -19.95
C GLY A 350 -7.53 1.26 -18.83
N VAL A 351 -8.07 0.60 -17.80
CA VAL A 351 -8.62 1.27 -16.61
C VAL A 351 -7.53 2.07 -15.89
N ILE A 352 -6.36 1.48 -15.63
CA ILE A 352 -5.25 2.15 -14.94
C ILE A 352 -4.79 3.37 -15.75
N LYS A 353 -4.59 3.23 -17.07
CA LYS A 353 -4.26 4.34 -17.97
C LYS A 353 -5.26 5.49 -17.83
N MET A 354 -6.56 5.21 -17.81
CA MET A 354 -7.58 6.26 -17.73
C MET A 354 -7.69 6.88 -16.34
N VAL A 355 -7.45 6.12 -15.27
CA VAL A 355 -7.31 6.70 -13.93
C VAL A 355 -6.10 7.64 -13.87
N LEU A 356 -4.96 7.26 -14.44
CA LEU A 356 -3.76 8.12 -14.48
C LEU A 356 -4.03 9.40 -15.29
N ALA A 357 -4.65 9.28 -16.47
CA ALA A 357 -5.03 10.43 -17.29
C ALA A 357 -5.93 11.44 -16.55
N LEU A 358 -6.91 10.96 -15.78
CA LEU A 358 -7.76 11.79 -14.93
C LEU A 358 -6.94 12.51 -13.85
N ARG A 359 -5.99 11.80 -13.22
CA ARG A 359 -5.14 12.31 -12.14
C ARG A 359 -4.12 13.34 -12.60
N HIS A 360 -3.59 13.17 -13.81
CA HIS A 360 -2.64 14.11 -14.42
C HIS A 360 -3.31 15.21 -15.23
N GLY A 361 -4.61 15.08 -15.51
CA GLY A 361 -5.35 16.07 -16.31
C GLY A 361 -4.91 16.12 -17.76
N GLU A 362 -4.53 14.97 -18.34
CA GLU A 362 -4.03 14.86 -19.70
C GLU A 362 -4.37 13.48 -20.28
N LEU A 363 -4.79 13.43 -21.54
CA LEU A 363 -4.95 12.20 -22.31
C LEU A 363 -3.64 11.91 -23.07
N PRO A 364 -2.92 10.82 -22.76
CA PRO A 364 -1.66 10.51 -23.44
C PRO A 364 -1.90 10.04 -24.88
N ALA A 365 -0.95 10.36 -25.75
CA ALA A 365 -0.98 9.95 -27.14
C ALA A 365 -0.87 8.41 -27.29
N MET A 366 -1.56 7.86 -28.29
CA MET A 366 -1.25 6.54 -28.81
C MET A 366 -0.10 6.61 -29.83
N LEU A 367 0.56 5.49 -30.05
CA LEU A 367 1.69 5.37 -30.98
C LEU A 367 1.24 4.83 -32.33
N HIS A 368 2.12 4.95 -33.32
CA HIS A 368 2.04 4.21 -34.60
C HIS A 368 0.86 4.55 -35.52
N VAL A 369 0.40 5.81 -35.46
CA VAL A 369 -0.66 6.35 -36.33
C VAL A 369 -0.11 7.51 -37.14
N ASP A 370 0.46 7.22 -38.31
CA ASP A 370 0.84 8.25 -39.29
C ASP A 370 -0.39 8.69 -40.09
N GLU A 371 -1.18 7.73 -40.57
CA GLU A 371 -2.48 7.96 -41.20
C GLU A 371 -3.56 7.06 -40.55
N PRO A 372 -4.77 7.58 -40.30
CA PRO A 372 -5.86 6.77 -39.79
C PRO A 372 -6.35 5.76 -40.84
N SER A 373 -6.91 4.64 -40.39
CA SER A 373 -7.34 3.56 -41.29
C SER A 373 -8.36 4.04 -42.33
N PRO A 374 -8.12 3.83 -43.65
CA PRO A 374 -9.06 4.23 -44.70
C PRO A 374 -10.29 3.31 -44.79
N ARG A 375 -10.33 2.23 -43.99
CA ARG A 375 -11.48 1.32 -43.88
C ARG A 375 -12.56 1.83 -42.92
N VAL A 376 -12.33 2.99 -42.31
CA VAL A 376 -13.26 3.67 -41.42
C VAL A 376 -13.62 5.00 -42.07
N ASP A 377 -14.91 5.26 -42.21
CA ASP A 377 -15.38 6.59 -42.61
C ASP A 377 -15.45 7.49 -41.38
N TRP A 378 -14.31 8.09 -41.04
CA TRP A 378 -14.15 9.00 -39.90
C TRP A 378 -15.02 10.27 -40.02
N SER A 379 -15.58 10.57 -41.19
CA SER A 379 -16.45 11.74 -41.40
C SER A 379 -17.89 11.54 -40.89
N THR A 380 -18.27 10.30 -40.57
CA THR A 380 -19.65 9.93 -40.13
C THR A 380 -20.00 10.33 -38.69
N GLY A 381 -19.03 10.81 -37.92
CA GLY A 381 -19.22 11.25 -36.54
C GLY A 381 -17.96 11.94 -36.00
N GLU A 382 -18.07 12.53 -34.81
CA GLU A 382 -16.97 13.30 -34.24
C GLU A 382 -16.12 12.44 -33.29
N VAL A 383 -15.29 11.57 -33.86
CA VAL A 383 -14.27 10.77 -33.14
C VAL A 383 -12.90 11.14 -33.68
N ARG A 384 -11.91 11.38 -32.79
CA ARG A 384 -10.53 11.70 -33.16
C ARG A 384 -9.54 10.81 -32.42
N LEU A 385 -8.55 10.31 -33.16
CA LEU A 385 -7.44 9.54 -32.60
C LEU A 385 -6.52 10.44 -31.77
N LEU A 386 -6.03 9.93 -30.64
CA LEU A 386 -5.07 10.60 -29.77
C LEU A 386 -3.65 10.52 -30.35
N THR A 387 -3.38 11.17 -31.49
CA THR A 387 -2.05 11.17 -32.12
C THR A 387 -1.03 12.07 -31.38
N GLU A 388 -1.52 12.97 -30.53
CA GLU A 388 -0.76 13.87 -29.68
C GLU A 388 -1.41 13.92 -28.28
N PRO A 389 -0.65 14.27 -27.22
CA PRO A 389 -1.23 14.47 -25.89
C PRO A 389 -2.26 15.59 -25.91
N VAL A 390 -3.39 15.39 -25.23
CA VAL A 390 -4.47 16.38 -25.15
C VAL A 390 -4.70 16.78 -23.69
N PRO A 391 -4.59 18.08 -23.34
CA PRO A 391 -4.95 18.55 -22.01
C PRO A 391 -6.40 18.20 -21.68
N TRP A 392 -6.61 17.65 -20.48
CA TRP A 392 -7.91 17.23 -19.97
C TRP A 392 -8.14 17.79 -18.56
N PRO A 393 -8.21 19.14 -18.42
CA PRO A 393 -8.33 19.81 -17.14
C PRO A 393 -9.71 19.56 -16.52
N ALA A 394 -9.77 19.57 -15.18
CA ALA A 394 -11.04 19.58 -14.47
C ALA A 394 -11.87 20.81 -14.84
N GLY A 395 -13.20 20.64 -14.93
CA GLY A 395 -14.13 21.70 -15.32
C GLY A 395 -15.47 21.56 -14.57
N GLU A 396 -16.50 22.24 -15.06
CA GLU A 396 -17.84 22.18 -14.45
C GLU A 396 -18.49 20.79 -14.55
N ARG A 397 -18.16 20.05 -15.61
CA ARG A 397 -18.65 18.67 -15.81
C ARG A 397 -17.56 17.66 -15.41
N PRO A 398 -17.93 16.54 -14.77
CA PRO A 398 -17.00 15.47 -14.51
C PRO A 398 -16.38 14.93 -15.79
N ARG A 399 -15.06 14.78 -15.79
CA ARG A 399 -14.31 14.11 -16.85
C ARG A 399 -14.63 12.62 -16.84
N ARG A 400 -14.90 12.04 -18.01
CA ARG A 400 -15.31 10.64 -18.15
C ARG A 400 -14.66 9.95 -19.32
N ALA A 401 -14.28 8.69 -19.11
CA ALA A 401 -13.76 7.82 -20.17
C ALA A 401 -14.48 6.47 -20.20
N GLY A 402 -14.69 5.93 -21.40
CA GLY A 402 -15.06 4.54 -21.60
C GLY A 402 -13.83 3.65 -21.72
N VAL A 403 -13.90 2.41 -21.24
CA VAL A 403 -12.86 1.39 -21.43
C VAL A 403 -13.51 0.14 -22.00
N SER A 404 -13.03 -0.32 -23.17
CA SER A 404 -13.57 -1.46 -23.90
C SER A 404 -12.63 -2.67 -23.88
N ALA A 405 -13.18 -3.86 -23.75
CA ALA A 405 -12.45 -5.10 -24.02
C ALA A 405 -13.37 -6.15 -24.65
N PHE A 406 -12.92 -6.74 -25.77
CA PHE A 406 -13.70 -7.69 -26.56
C PHE A 406 -12.91 -9.00 -26.64
N GLY A 407 -13.45 -10.06 -26.04
CA GLY A 407 -12.81 -11.37 -26.00
C GLY A 407 -12.97 -12.11 -27.31
N ILE A 408 -11.98 -12.91 -27.70
CA ILE A 408 -12.05 -13.77 -28.89
C ILE A 408 -13.17 -14.83 -28.81
N SER A 409 -13.67 -15.12 -27.61
CA SER A 409 -14.86 -15.95 -27.37
C SER A 409 -16.19 -15.23 -27.66
N GLY A 410 -16.13 -13.95 -28.07
CA GLY A 410 -17.29 -13.10 -28.34
C GLY A 410 -17.85 -12.40 -27.11
N THR A 411 -17.20 -12.45 -25.93
CA THR A 411 -17.66 -11.73 -24.73
C THR A 411 -17.16 -10.28 -24.73
N ASN A 412 -18.07 -9.32 -24.78
CA ASN A 412 -17.74 -7.89 -24.77
C ASN A 412 -18.02 -7.26 -23.43
N VAL A 413 -17.15 -6.32 -23.03
CA VAL A 413 -17.33 -5.51 -21.83
C VAL A 413 -17.03 -4.05 -22.13
N HIS A 414 -17.86 -3.16 -21.57
CA HIS A 414 -17.59 -1.73 -21.56
C HIS A 414 -17.78 -1.16 -20.14
N VAL A 415 -16.81 -0.38 -19.67
CA VAL A 415 -16.81 0.25 -18.33
C VAL A 415 -16.69 1.77 -18.49
N ILE A 416 -17.46 2.53 -17.72
CA ILE A 416 -17.36 3.99 -17.65
C ILE A 416 -16.62 4.39 -16.37
N VAL A 417 -15.50 5.09 -16.54
CA VAL A 417 -14.67 5.68 -15.49
C VAL A 417 -14.94 7.18 -15.44
N GLU A 418 -15.12 7.73 -14.25
CA GLU A 418 -15.33 9.15 -13.99
C GLU A 418 -14.28 9.67 -13.01
N GLU A 419 -13.93 10.95 -13.10
CA GLU A 419 -13.10 11.60 -12.09
C GLU A 419 -13.64 11.43 -10.67
N ALA A 420 -12.72 11.37 -9.71
CA ALA A 420 -13.10 11.39 -8.31
C ALA A 420 -13.83 12.71 -7.99
N PRO A 421 -14.85 12.70 -7.11
CA PRO A 421 -15.42 13.93 -6.58
C PRO A 421 -14.32 14.82 -5.99
N ALA A 422 -14.48 16.14 -6.10
CA ALA A 422 -13.59 17.07 -5.43
C ALA A 422 -13.49 16.67 -3.95
N ALA A 423 -12.27 16.44 -3.48
CA ALA A 423 -12.05 16.15 -2.07
C ALA A 423 -12.52 17.38 -1.28
N GLU A 424 -13.63 17.26 -0.55
CA GLU A 424 -13.86 18.17 0.56
C GLU A 424 -12.68 17.96 1.49
N VAL A 425 -11.83 18.97 1.62
CA VAL A 425 -10.80 18.97 2.65
C VAL A 425 -11.58 19.00 3.95
N ALA A 426 -11.87 17.82 4.49
CA ALA A 426 -12.39 17.70 5.84
C ALA A 426 -11.35 18.43 6.70
N GLU A 427 -11.80 19.45 7.44
CA GLU A 427 -10.99 20.00 8.52
C GLU A 427 -10.72 18.84 9.47
N VAL A 428 -9.56 18.22 9.31
CA VAL A 428 -9.08 17.23 10.25
C VAL A 428 -8.97 17.99 11.55
N ARG A 429 -9.86 17.69 12.50
CA ARG A 429 -9.68 18.15 13.88
C ARG A 429 -8.29 17.68 14.27
N ALA A 430 -7.37 18.61 14.43
CA ALA A 430 -6.05 18.31 14.94
C ALA A 430 -6.26 17.70 16.33
N GLU A 431 -6.16 16.38 16.42
CA GLU A 431 -6.01 15.74 17.71
C GLU A 431 -4.72 16.30 18.32
N VAL A 432 -4.82 16.75 19.56
CA VAL A 432 -3.66 17.29 20.26
C VAL A 432 -2.64 16.17 20.36
N PRO A 433 -1.43 16.35 19.82
CA PRO A 433 -0.43 15.29 19.83
C PRO A 433 -0.03 14.96 21.27
N VAL A 434 0.14 13.67 21.57
CA VAL A 434 0.56 13.20 22.90
C VAL A 434 1.94 13.75 23.27
N LEU A 435 2.80 14.02 22.29
CA LEU A 435 4.12 14.66 22.44
C LEU A 435 4.37 15.63 21.28
N PRO A 436 5.04 16.78 21.50
CA PRO A 436 5.40 17.68 20.42
C PRO A 436 6.65 17.17 19.69
N GLY A 437 6.84 17.59 18.44
CA GLY A 437 8.19 17.73 17.87
C GLY A 437 9.05 16.47 17.67
N ALA A 438 8.49 15.28 17.43
CA ALA A 438 9.28 14.15 16.95
C ALA A 438 8.67 13.59 15.66
N GLY A 439 9.28 13.92 14.52
CA GLY A 439 8.98 13.30 13.23
C GLY A 439 9.53 11.88 13.18
N ALA A 440 8.96 10.96 13.96
CA ALA A 440 9.44 9.58 14.02
C ALA A 440 9.03 8.83 12.75
N TRP A 441 10.00 8.52 11.89
CA TRP A 441 9.77 7.70 10.71
C TRP A 441 10.00 6.24 11.05
N VAL A 442 8.91 5.49 11.13
CA VAL A 442 8.92 4.06 11.42
C VAL A 442 9.07 3.29 10.12
N VAL A 443 10.06 2.40 10.07
CA VAL A 443 10.32 1.53 8.91
C VAL A 443 10.40 0.10 9.40
N SER A 444 9.81 -0.84 8.66
CA SER A 444 9.91 -2.26 8.99
C SER A 444 10.04 -3.14 7.77
N GLY A 445 10.61 -4.32 7.96
CA GLY A 445 10.72 -5.40 6.97
C GLY A 445 10.66 -6.76 7.65
N ARG A 446 10.34 -7.80 6.89
CA ARG A 446 10.35 -9.19 7.39
C ARG A 446 11.76 -9.76 7.55
N THR A 447 12.74 -9.15 6.91
CA THR A 447 14.16 -9.49 6.96
C THR A 447 15.00 -8.23 7.17
N ALA A 448 16.26 -8.40 7.56
CA ALA A 448 17.20 -7.29 7.67
C ALA A 448 17.40 -6.57 6.32
N ASP A 449 17.55 -7.34 5.24
CA ASP A 449 17.69 -6.79 3.88
C ASP A 449 16.41 -6.10 3.40
N GLY A 450 15.23 -6.62 3.80
CA GLY A 450 13.96 -5.97 3.51
C GLY A 450 13.81 -4.62 4.20
N LEU A 451 14.31 -4.48 5.44
CA LEU A 451 14.33 -3.23 6.18
C LEU A 451 15.24 -2.19 5.50
N THR A 452 16.46 -2.58 5.13
CA THR A 452 17.41 -1.66 4.46
C THR A 452 16.91 -1.24 3.08
N ALA A 453 16.35 -2.19 2.30
CA ALA A 453 15.76 -1.89 1.01
C ALA A 453 14.54 -0.95 1.13
N GLN A 454 13.70 -1.13 2.15
CA GLN A 454 12.58 -0.23 2.41
C GLN A 454 13.06 1.17 2.81
N ALA A 455 14.12 1.28 3.62
CA ALA A 455 14.72 2.56 3.96
C ALA A 455 15.25 3.28 2.70
N GLY A 456 15.94 2.56 1.81
CA GLY A 456 16.42 3.10 0.53
C GLY A 456 15.27 3.66 -0.32
N ARG A 457 14.19 2.88 -0.51
CA ARG A 457 13.00 3.33 -1.25
C ARG A 457 12.34 4.55 -0.62
N LEU A 458 12.23 4.59 0.71
CA LEU A 458 11.69 5.75 1.42
C LEU A 458 12.53 7.01 1.17
N ARG A 459 13.86 6.88 1.27
CA ARG A 459 14.79 7.98 1.03
C ARG A 459 14.65 8.52 -0.38
N GLU A 460 14.66 7.65 -1.39
CA GLU A 460 14.51 8.04 -2.80
C GLU A 460 13.16 8.72 -3.04
N TRP A 461 12.08 8.12 -2.53
CA TRP A 461 10.72 8.63 -2.70
C TRP A 461 10.54 10.03 -2.13
N VAL A 462 11.02 10.26 -0.90
CA VAL A 462 10.93 11.54 -0.22
C VAL A 462 11.90 12.55 -0.82
N ALA A 463 13.14 12.16 -1.16
CA ALA A 463 14.09 13.07 -1.79
C ALA A 463 13.59 13.63 -3.13
N ALA A 464 12.88 12.82 -3.92
CA ALA A 464 12.28 13.24 -5.19
C ALA A 464 11.06 14.19 -5.02
N ARG A 465 10.55 14.37 -3.79
CA ARG A 465 9.31 15.10 -3.50
C ARG A 465 9.50 16.09 -2.34
N PRO A 466 10.20 17.22 -2.59
CA PRO A 466 10.48 18.23 -1.56
C PRO A 466 9.23 18.86 -0.93
N GLU A 467 8.09 18.80 -1.61
CA GLU A 467 6.79 19.30 -1.17
C GLU A 467 6.13 18.47 -0.05
N LEU A 468 6.60 17.25 0.21
CA LEU A 468 6.04 16.39 1.27
C LEU A 468 6.45 16.92 2.65
N GLU A 469 5.49 17.15 3.53
CA GLU A 469 5.75 17.50 4.92
C GLU A 469 6.27 16.28 5.71
N PRO A 470 7.39 16.37 6.46
CA PRO A 470 7.95 15.24 7.20
C PRO A 470 6.98 14.58 8.19
N ARG A 471 6.05 15.35 8.76
CA ARG A 471 5.01 14.86 9.66
C ARG A 471 3.98 13.96 8.94
N ASP A 472 3.65 14.29 7.70
CA ASP A 472 2.67 13.52 6.91
C ASP A 472 3.30 12.20 6.46
N VAL A 473 4.62 12.21 6.18
CA VAL A 473 5.41 10.99 5.96
C VAL A 473 5.41 10.11 7.22
N ALA A 474 5.70 10.69 8.39
CA ALA A 474 5.69 9.98 9.67
C ALA A 474 4.32 9.33 9.94
N TRP A 475 3.24 10.10 9.79
CA TRP A 475 1.87 9.63 9.95
C TRP A 475 1.55 8.49 8.99
N SER A 476 1.88 8.64 7.70
CA SER A 476 1.62 7.63 6.69
C SER A 476 2.34 6.31 7.00
N LEU A 477 3.61 6.39 7.43
CA LEU A 477 4.40 5.21 7.82
C LEU A 477 3.79 4.48 9.03
N ALA A 478 3.30 5.22 10.02
CA ALA A 478 2.74 4.64 11.24
C ALA A 478 1.30 4.11 11.04
N ALA A 479 0.45 4.83 10.31
CA ALA A 479 -0.98 4.54 10.22
C ALA A 479 -1.37 3.61 9.07
N THR A 480 -0.56 3.53 8.01
CA THR A 480 -0.97 2.91 6.73
C THR A 480 -0.10 1.74 6.28
N ARG A 481 0.84 1.29 7.11
CA ARG A 481 1.77 0.20 6.79
C ARG A 481 1.68 -0.94 7.81
N SER A 482 1.93 -2.15 7.32
CA SER A 482 2.13 -3.29 8.22
C SER A 482 3.43 -3.10 8.99
N VAL A 483 3.41 -3.47 10.27
CA VAL A 483 4.60 -3.44 11.13
C VAL A 483 5.17 -4.85 11.24
N PHE A 484 6.34 -5.04 10.64
CA PHE A 484 7.04 -6.34 10.57
C PHE A 484 8.07 -6.53 11.69
N GLU A 485 8.79 -7.64 11.67
CA GLU A 485 9.68 -8.12 12.72
C GLU A 485 10.95 -7.28 12.83
N HIS A 486 11.63 -6.98 11.71
CA HIS A 486 12.79 -6.09 11.68
C HIS A 486 12.30 -4.65 11.60
N ARG A 487 12.60 -3.84 12.61
CA ARG A 487 12.08 -2.48 12.76
C ARG A 487 13.21 -1.49 12.94
N ALA A 488 13.02 -0.29 12.41
CA ALA A 488 13.79 0.88 12.74
C ALA A 488 12.88 2.08 12.96
N VAL A 489 13.27 2.97 13.87
CA VAL A 489 12.67 4.28 14.07
C VAL A 489 13.76 5.31 13.85
N VAL A 490 13.53 6.19 12.88
CA VAL A 490 14.36 7.35 12.61
C VAL A 490 13.73 8.56 13.30
N VAL A 491 14.47 9.22 14.18
CA VAL A 491 14.00 10.38 14.95
C VAL A 491 14.74 11.62 14.49
N GLY A 492 14.00 12.70 14.28
CA GLY A 492 14.54 14.00 13.90
C GLY A 492 13.45 15.06 13.88
N THR A 493 13.86 16.32 13.91
CA THR A 493 12.94 17.47 13.84
C THR A 493 12.91 18.09 12.45
N GLU A 494 13.99 17.92 11.69
CA GLU A 494 14.18 18.53 10.38
C GLU A 494 14.26 17.48 9.27
N ARG A 495 13.77 17.85 8.08
CA ARG A 495 13.76 16.97 6.91
C ARG A 495 15.15 16.42 6.57
N ALA A 496 16.17 17.28 6.59
CA ALA A 496 17.53 16.91 6.22
C ALA A 496 18.14 15.88 7.19
N GLU A 497 17.86 16.02 8.48
CA GLU A 497 18.27 15.08 9.51
C GLU A 497 17.61 13.71 9.29
N LEU A 498 16.29 13.70 9.08
CA LEU A 498 15.53 12.48 8.81
C LEU A 498 16.03 11.76 7.56
N LEU A 499 16.25 12.48 6.45
CA LEU A 499 16.78 11.88 5.22
C LEU A 499 18.19 11.31 5.40
N GLY A 500 19.08 12.02 6.10
CA GLY A 500 20.44 11.52 6.37
C GLY A 500 20.46 10.27 7.25
N ALA A 501 19.56 10.20 8.23
CA ALA A 501 19.41 9.04 9.10
C ALA A 501 18.77 7.83 8.38
N VAL A 502 17.78 8.05 7.52
CA VAL A 502 17.24 6.98 6.65
C VAL A 502 18.30 6.49 5.67
N GLU A 503 19.12 7.36 5.12
CA GLU A 503 20.23 6.97 4.23
C GLU A 503 21.26 6.09 4.97
N SER A 504 21.59 6.45 6.22
CA SER A 504 22.43 5.61 7.08
C SER A 504 21.82 4.24 7.35
N LEU A 505 20.50 4.20 7.64
CA LEU A 505 19.76 2.95 7.81
C LEU A 505 19.78 2.09 6.52
N ALA A 506 19.59 2.71 5.36
CA ALA A 506 19.64 2.02 4.07
C ALA A 506 21.04 1.43 3.78
N ALA A 507 22.10 2.11 4.21
CA ALA A 507 23.47 1.64 4.10
C ALA A 507 23.88 0.62 5.19
N GLY A 508 23.00 0.33 6.16
CA GLY A 508 23.31 -0.54 7.30
C GLY A 508 24.34 0.06 8.27
N VAL A 509 24.50 1.39 8.28
CA VAL A 509 25.46 2.10 9.12
C VAL A 509 24.76 2.59 10.39
N PRO A 510 25.31 2.31 11.60
CA PRO A 510 24.75 2.83 12.84
C PRO A 510 24.75 4.37 12.87
N ALA A 511 23.63 4.96 13.28
CA ALA A 511 23.49 6.40 13.44
C ALA A 511 22.73 6.71 14.74
N ALA A 512 23.10 7.78 15.44
CA ALA A 512 22.50 8.15 16.73
C ALA A 512 20.98 8.42 16.63
N ALA A 513 20.53 8.93 15.48
CA ALA A 513 19.13 9.20 15.16
C ALA A 513 18.32 7.95 14.78
N VAL A 514 18.93 6.76 14.77
CA VAL A 514 18.30 5.51 14.34
C VAL A 514 18.30 4.50 15.48
N VAL A 515 17.12 4.08 15.88
CA VAL A 515 16.93 2.95 16.80
C VAL A 515 16.41 1.77 15.99
N SER A 516 17.16 0.67 15.91
CA SER A 516 16.78 -0.52 15.15
C SER A 516 16.88 -1.80 15.98
N GLY A 517 16.09 -2.80 15.60
CA GLY A 517 16.06 -4.10 16.27
C GLY A 517 15.07 -5.08 15.67
N VAL A 518 15.01 -6.27 16.25
CA VAL A 518 14.04 -7.31 15.89
C VAL A 518 13.01 -7.43 17.01
N ALA A 519 11.75 -7.16 16.70
CA ALA A 519 10.65 -7.24 17.65
C ALA A 519 10.34 -8.69 18.01
N ARG A 520 10.02 -8.93 19.30
CA ARG A 520 9.55 -10.21 19.81
C ARG A 520 8.03 -10.14 19.99
N ALA A 521 7.32 -11.17 19.54
CA ALA A 521 5.85 -11.20 19.59
C ALA A 521 5.30 -11.23 21.04
N ASP A 522 6.02 -11.88 21.97
CA ASP A 522 5.55 -12.12 23.35
C ASP A 522 6.27 -11.24 24.39
N ALA A 523 6.72 -10.04 24.00
CA ALA A 523 7.38 -9.13 24.92
C ALA A 523 6.37 -8.56 25.93
N ARG A 524 6.65 -8.72 27.23
CA ARG A 524 5.90 -8.08 28.32
C ARG A 524 6.54 -6.74 28.68
N VAL A 525 5.71 -5.75 29.00
CA VAL A 525 6.12 -4.40 29.38
C VAL A 525 6.08 -4.26 30.90
N GLY A 526 7.24 -3.96 31.51
CA GLY A 526 7.34 -3.57 32.91
C GLY A 526 7.69 -2.09 33.03
N LEU A 527 6.94 -1.33 33.83
CA LEU A 527 7.33 0.04 34.20
C LEU A 527 8.00 0.05 35.58
N VAL A 528 9.17 0.66 35.64
CA VAL A 528 9.99 0.78 36.86
C VAL A 528 9.97 2.25 37.30
N PHE A 529 9.43 2.49 38.49
CA PHE A 529 9.31 3.82 39.09
C PHE A 529 10.49 4.07 40.03
N ALA A 530 11.19 5.18 39.83
CA ALA A 530 12.44 5.46 40.50
C ALA A 530 12.22 5.91 41.96
N GLY A 531 13.26 5.70 42.76
CA GLY A 531 13.34 6.25 44.10
C GLY A 531 13.84 7.70 44.10
N GLN A 532 13.94 8.27 45.30
CA GLN A 532 14.63 9.53 45.53
C GLN A 532 16.11 9.41 45.14
N GLY A 533 16.66 10.46 44.51
CA GLY A 533 18.03 10.51 43.98
C GLY A 533 18.09 10.66 42.46
N SER A 534 16.95 10.54 41.77
CA SER A 534 16.82 10.71 40.32
C SER A 534 16.31 12.10 39.90
N GLN A 535 15.94 12.94 40.86
CA GLN A 535 15.42 14.27 40.60
C GLN A 535 16.50 15.23 40.08
N TRP A 536 16.07 16.21 39.29
CA TRP A 536 16.88 17.33 38.85
C TRP A 536 15.98 18.53 38.56
N THR A 537 16.50 19.75 38.71
CA THR A 537 15.74 20.99 38.48
C THR A 537 15.40 21.15 37.01
N GLY A 538 14.12 21.31 36.69
CA GLY A 538 13.63 21.39 35.32
C GLY A 538 13.13 20.06 34.76
N MET A 539 13.11 18.98 35.56
CA MET A 539 12.57 17.70 35.13
C MET A 539 11.11 17.84 34.69
N GLY A 540 10.81 17.37 33.48
CA GLY A 540 9.46 17.44 32.90
C GLY A 540 9.08 18.75 32.24
N ARG A 541 9.91 19.81 32.24
CA ARG A 541 9.57 21.09 31.59
C ARG A 541 9.17 20.94 30.12
N GLY A 542 9.98 20.25 29.32
CA GLY A 542 9.67 20.05 27.90
C GLY A 542 8.39 19.23 27.68
N LEU A 543 8.08 18.28 28.57
CA LEU A 543 6.81 17.53 28.52
C LEU A 543 5.63 18.40 28.95
N TYR A 544 5.81 19.26 29.94
CA TYR A 544 4.80 20.19 30.42
C TYR A 544 4.41 21.23 29.36
N GLU A 545 5.40 21.78 28.64
CA GLU A 545 5.15 22.72 27.54
C GLU A 545 4.60 22.02 26.29
N GLY A 546 4.89 20.73 26.15
CA GLY A 546 4.72 19.97 24.92
C GLY A 546 3.51 19.05 24.84
N SER A 547 3.06 18.53 25.98
CA SER A 547 2.07 17.46 26.07
C SER A 547 0.95 17.90 27.02
N GLU A 548 -0.24 18.14 26.47
CA GLU A 548 -1.41 18.46 27.29
C GLU A 548 -1.74 17.34 28.28
N VAL A 549 -1.52 16.08 27.88
CA VAL A 549 -1.70 14.89 28.74
C VAL A 549 -0.77 14.95 29.94
N PHE A 550 0.52 15.25 29.72
CA PHE A 550 1.47 15.39 30.81
C PHE A 550 1.08 16.56 31.71
N ALA A 551 0.83 17.74 31.12
CA ALA A 551 0.53 18.96 31.86
C ALA A 551 -0.69 18.81 32.76
N GLU A 552 -1.79 18.22 32.25
CA GLU A 552 -3.00 18.00 33.03
C GLU A 552 -2.76 17.10 34.24
N VAL A 553 -2.12 15.95 34.04
CA VAL A 553 -1.87 14.99 35.12
C VAL A 553 -0.86 15.53 36.12
N PHE A 554 0.19 16.19 35.63
CA PHE A 554 1.21 16.83 36.46
C PHE A 554 0.63 17.94 37.32
N ASP A 555 -0.15 18.87 36.75
CA ASP A 555 -0.79 19.96 37.49
C ASP A 555 -1.78 19.44 38.54
N ARG A 556 -2.53 18.38 38.23
CA ARG A 556 -3.43 17.74 39.20
C ARG A 556 -2.65 17.12 40.36
N ALA A 557 -1.57 16.39 40.07
CA ALA A 557 -0.71 15.80 41.11
C ALA A 557 -0.07 16.88 41.98
N CYS A 558 0.52 17.90 41.37
CA CYS A 558 1.11 19.04 42.07
C CYS A 558 0.06 19.76 42.93
N GLY A 559 -1.11 20.12 42.39
CA GLY A 559 -2.15 20.82 43.15
C GLY A 559 -2.60 20.05 44.40
N LEU A 560 -2.67 18.72 44.33
CA LEU A 560 -2.96 17.87 45.50
C LEU A 560 -1.81 17.89 46.51
N LEU A 561 -0.56 17.75 46.06
CA LEU A 561 0.63 17.79 46.92
C LEU A 561 0.78 19.16 47.61
N GLU A 562 0.62 20.26 46.87
CA GLU A 562 0.75 21.63 47.36
C GLU A 562 -0.34 21.96 48.38
N ARG A 563 -1.55 21.39 48.23
CA ARG A 563 -2.62 21.52 49.22
C ARG A 563 -2.24 20.89 50.56
N GLU A 564 -1.58 19.73 50.53
CA GLU A 564 -1.14 19.01 51.73
C GLU A 564 0.14 19.62 52.35
N LEU A 565 1.08 20.07 51.51
CA LEU A 565 2.41 20.53 51.93
C LEU A 565 2.54 22.04 52.16
N ARG A 566 1.67 22.87 51.53
CA ARG A 566 1.69 24.34 51.59
C ARG A 566 2.98 24.99 51.05
N ILE A 567 3.56 24.39 50.02
CA ILE A 567 4.77 24.84 49.30
C ILE A 567 4.55 24.73 47.79
N PRO A 568 5.31 25.46 46.94
CA PRO A 568 5.17 25.39 45.49
C PRO A 568 5.98 24.23 44.90
N VAL A 569 5.38 23.05 44.75
CA VAL A 569 6.04 21.86 44.19
C VAL A 569 6.26 22.02 42.69
N ARG A 570 5.24 22.51 41.96
CA ARG A 570 5.29 22.67 40.50
C ARG A 570 6.44 23.58 40.08
N ASP A 571 6.53 24.76 40.68
CA ASP A 571 7.51 25.78 40.30
C ASP A 571 8.95 25.33 40.61
N VAL A 572 9.16 24.59 41.72
CA VAL A 572 10.48 24.03 42.06
C VAL A 572 10.87 22.91 41.09
N VAL A 573 9.97 21.99 40.79
CA VAL A 573 10.26 20.85 39.90
C VAL A 573 10.52 21.32 38.47
N LEU A 574 9.70 22.24 37.96
CA LEU A 574 9.87 22.80 36.62
C LEU A 574 11.02 23.81 36.54
N GLY A 575 11.57 24.28 37.67
CA GLY A 575 12.68 25.24 37.73
C GLY A 575 12.28 26.67 37.36
N ALA A 576 11.14 27.16 37.84
CA ALA A 576 10.64 28.49 37.52
C ALA A 576 11.67 29.59 37.84
N GLU A 577 11.60 30.69 37.10
CA GLU A 577 12.54 31.80 37.24
C GLU A 577 12.55 32.34 38.68
N GLY A 578 13.73 32.46 39.29
CA GLY A 578 13.91 32.93 40.66
C GLY A 578 13.80 31.85 41.75
N VAL A 579 13.58 30.59 41.38
CA VAL A 579 13.61 29.46 42.32
C VAL A 579 15.03 28.94 42.50
N ASP A 580 15.43 28.69 43.75
CA ASP A 580 16.72 28.07 44.08
C ASP A 580 16.75 26.59 43.65
N GLU A 581 17.68 26.25 42.76
CA GLU A 581 17.83 24.90 42.21
C GLU A 581 18.11 23.85 43.29
N ALA A 582 18.74 24.24 44.40
CA ALA A 582 19.05 23.32 45.50
C ALA A 582 17.79 22.84 46.24
N LEU A 583 16.63 23.48 46.04
CA LEU A 583 15.36 23.04 46.62
C LEU A 583 14.94 21.67 46.08
N ALA A 584 15.22 21.36 44.82
CA ALA A 584 14.84 20.09 44.20
C ALA A 584 15.44 18.89 44.95
N ASP A 585 16.64 19.04 45.52
CA ASP A 585 17.33 17.98 46.28
C ASP A 585 16.86 17.84 47.73
N GLN A 586 16.07 18.78 48.24
CA GLN A 586 15.45 18.60 49.55
C GLN A 586 14.41 17.48 49.46
N THR A 587 14.47 16.54 50.40
CA THR A 587 13.60 15.34 50.44
C THR A 587 12.12 15.69 50.25
N LEU A 588 11.69 16.83 50.80
CA LEU A 588 10.34 17.35 50.64
C LEU A 588 9.93 17.55 49.16
N TYR A 589 10.76 18.24 48.37
CA TYR A 589 10.49 18.51 46.96
C TYR A 589 10.86 17.32 46.08
N ALA A 590 11.93 16.59 46.40
CA ALA A 590 12.35 15.41 45.64
C ALA A 590 11.23 14.35 45.57
N GLN A 591 10.65 13.97 46.72
CA GLN A 591 9.59 12.94 46.74
C GLN A 591 8.30 13.41 46.07
N ALA A 592 7.87 14.64 46.38
CA ALA A 592 6.66 15.22 45.80
C ALA A 592 6.79 15.38 44.28
N GLY A 593 7.94 15.89 43.82
CA GLY A 593 8.24 16.14 42.43
C GLY A 593 8.40 14.87 41.61
N LEU A 594 9.13 13.87 42.13
CA LEU A 594 9.28 12.58 41.45
C LEU A 594 7.94 11.89 41.27
N PHE A 595 7.09 11.87 42.31
CA PHE A 595 5.75 11.32 42.19
C PHE A 595 4.95 12.02 41.08
N ALA A 596 4.88 13.37 41.09
CA ALA A 596 4.14 14.12 40.08
C ALA A 596 4.69 13.90 38.66
N PHE A 597 6.01 13.88 38.51
CA PHE A 597 6.68 13.63 37.23
C PHE A 597 6.39 12.22 36.70
N GLU A 598 6.58 11.20 37.52
CA GLU A 598 6.43 9.80 37.12
C GLU A 598 4.99 9.44 36.74
N VAL A 599 4.00 9.95 37.48
CA VAL A 599 2.58 9.73 37.14
C VAL A 599 2.19 10.48 35.87
N GLY A 600 2.79 11.65 35.62
CA GLY A 600 2.66 12.38 34.35
C GLY A 600 3.24 11.61 33.17
N VAL A 601 4.47 11.09 33.29
CA VAL A 601 5.10 10.25 32.25
C VAL A 601 4.29 8.98 31.99
N ALA A 602 3.81 8.31 33.04
CA ALA A 602 2.98 7.12 32.90
C ALA A 602 1.66 7.42 32.15
N ALA A 603 1.08 8.61 32.34
CA ALA A 603 -0.11 9.04 31.60
C ALA A 603 0.18 9.27 30.11
N VAL A 604 1.32 9.90 29.78
CA VAL A 604 1.79 10.08 28.39
C VAL A 604 1.97 8.72 27.71
N LEU A 605 2.67 7.79 28.36
CA LEU A 605 2.88 6.43 27.82
C LEU A 605 1.55 5.71 27.58
N ARG A 606 0.61 5.81 28.52
CA ARG A 606 -0.73 5.23 28.38
C ARG A 606 -1.51 5.86 27.21
N ALA A 607 -1.46 7.19 27.07
CA ALA A 607 -2.11 7.90 25.96
C ALA A 607 -1.50 7.52 24.60
N ALA A 608 -0.20 7.19 24.56
CA ALA A 608 0.47 6.64 23.38
C ALA A 608 0.20 5.13 23.15
N GLY A 609 -0.66 4.49 23.95
CA GLY A 609 -1.06 3.09 23.81
C GLY A 609 -0.17 2.08 24.53
N VAL A 610 0.80 2.51 25.35
CA VAL A 610 1.64 1.62 26.16
C VAL A 610 0.89 1.20 27.42
N VAL A 611 0.59 -0.10 27.52
CA VAL A 611 -0.07 -0.70 28.70
C VAL A 611 0.93 -1.63 29.41
N PRO A 612 1.26 -1.38 30.68
CA PRO A 612 2.17 -2.25 31.42
C PRO A 612 1.51 -3.58 31.82
N ASP A 613 2.23 -4.68 31.68
CA ASP A 613 1.89 -5.98 32.28
C ASP A 613 2.23 -6.04 33.77
N ALA A 614 3.23 -5.25 34.18
CA ALA A 614 3.67 -5.15 35.56
C ALA A 614 4.21 -3.75 35.87
N VAL A 615 4.11 -3.36 37.13
CA VAL A 615 4.74 -2.16 37.67
C VAL A 615 5.55 -2.53 38.91
N VAL A 616 6.68 -1.86 39.10
CA VAL A 616 7.50 -1.96 40.30
C VAL A 616 8.04 -0.58 40.63
N GLY A 617 8.12 -0.25 41.90
CA GLY A 617 8.69 1.02 42.33
C GLY A 617 9.80 0.82 43.33
N HIS A 618 10.77 1.72 43.34
CA HIS A 618 11.80 1.74 44.37
C HIS A 618 11.42 2.76 45.45
N SER A 619 11.12 2.28 46.66
CA SER A 619 10.86 3.14 47.82
C SER A 619 9.71 4.13 47.60
N VAL A 620 9.97 5.41 47.27
CA VAL A 620 8.89 6.38 46.95
C VAL A 620 8.21 6.09 45.61
N GLY A 621 8.93 5.49 44.66
CA GLY A 621 8.37 5.06 43.39
C GLY A 621 7.27 4.01 43.54
N GLU A 622 7.22 3.26 44.66
CA GLU A 622 6.11 2.30 44.89
C GLU A 622 4.75 2.99 44.98
N VAL A 623 4.71 4.24 45.44
CA VAL A 623 3.45 4.99 45.53
C VAL A 623 2.97 5.38 44.13
N ALA A 624 3.87 5.77 43.23
CA ALA A 624 3.57 6.02 41.82
C ALA A 624 3.14 4.72 41.12
N ALA A 625 3.86 3.61 41.35
CA ALA A 625 3.49 2.30 40.83
C ALA A 625 2.10 1.86 41.30
N ALA A 626 1.79 2.01 42.60
CA ALA A 626 0.49 1.68 43.18
C ALA A 626 -0.65 2.51 42.58
N TYR A 627 -0.42 3.80 42.32
CA TYR A 627 -1.37 4.65 41.60
C TYR A 627 -1.58 4.16 40.15
N VAL A 628 -0.50 3.91 39.41
CA VAL A 628 -0.58 3.48 38.00
C VAL A 628 -1.26 2.12 37.86
N ALA A 629 -1.07 1.22 38.83
CA ALA A 629 -1.77 -0.06 38.94
C ALA A 629 -3.24 0.06 39.39
N GLY A 630 -3.70 1.25 39.80
CA GLY A 630 -5.08 1.47 40.27
C GLY A 630 -5.34 1.02 41.71
N VAL A 631 -4.30 0.75 42.49
CA VAL A 631 -4.43 0.39 43.93
C VAL A 631 -4.78 1.61 44.77
N LEU A 632 -4.20 2.77 44.42
CA LEU A 632 -4.45 4.04 45.10
C LEU A 632 -5.12 5.04 44.15
N SER A 633 -6.02 5.86 44.70
CA SER A 633 -6.47 7.08 44.02
C SER A 633 -5.31 8.08 43.94
N LEU A 634 -5.36 9.02 42.99
CA LEU A 634 -4.36 10.09 42.90
C LEU A 634 -4.30 10.92 44.20
N GLU A 635 -5.46 11.14 44.82
CA GLU A 635 -5.62 11.90 46.06
C GLU A 635 -4.96 11.19 47.25
N ASP A 636 -5.20 9.88 47.40
CA ASP A 636 -4.60 9.08 48.48
C ASP A 636 -3.09 8.93 48.27
N ALA A 637 -2.65 8.71 47.03
CA ALA A 637 -1.24 8.62 46.69
C ALA A 637 -0.51 9.95 46.98
N ALA A 638 -1.06 11.09 46.55
CA ALA A 638 -0.51 12.41 46.85
C ALA A 638 -0.45 12.68 48.36
N ARG A 639 -1.50 12.31 49.10
CA ARG A 639 -1.53 12.45 50.57
C ARG A 639 -0.46 11.60 51.26
N LEU A 640 -0.25 10.37 50.78
CA LEU A 640 0.78 9.47 51.30
C LEU A 640 2.19 10.03 51.04
N VAL A 641 2.47 10.47 49.81
CA VAL A 641 3.76 11.08 49.43
C VAL A 641 4.01 12.35 50.24
N ALA A 642 3.02 13.25 50.34
CA ALA A 642 3.14 14.49 51.10
C ALA A 642 3.44 14.23 52.59
N ALA A 643 2.69 13.31 53.21
CA ALA A 643 2.90 12.96 54.61
C ALA A 643 4.30 12.37 54.83
N ARG A 644 4.73 11.45 53.96
CA ARG A 644 6.04 10.82 54.04
C ARG A 644 7.18 11.82 53.85
N ALA A 645 7.11 12.65 52.81
CA ALA A 645 8.12 13.63 52.47
C ALA A 645 8.32 14.64 53.62
N ARG A 646 7.21 15.13 54.21
CA ARG A 646 7.23 16.03 55.38
C ARG A 646 7.87 15.37 56.61
N LEU A 647 7.50 14.12 56.90
CA LEU A 647 8.02 13.40 58.07
C LEU A 647 9.51 13.11 57.91
N MET A 648 9.96 12.71 56.72
CA MET A 648 11.37 12.45 56.45
C MET A 648 12.20 13.74 56.48
N GLN A 649 11.70 14.84 55.93
CA GLN A 649 12.38 16.14 55.97
C GLN A 649 12.56 16.67 57.41
N ALA A 650 11.65 16.31 58.32
CA ALA A 650 11.68 16.75 59.72
C ALA A 650 12.62 15.91 60.62
N LEU A 651 13.22 14.83 60.10
CA LEU A 651 14.16 14.02 60.88
C LEU A 651 15.42 14.82 61.24
N PRO A 652 16.05 14.54 62.40
CA PRO A 652 17.30 15.19 62.79
C PRO A 652 18.41 15.01 61.74
N SER A 653 19.28 16.00 61.62
CA SER A 653 20.51 15.88 60.83
C SER A 653 21.45 14.82 61.44
N GLY A 654 22.27 14.19 60.60
CA GLY A 654 23.25 13.17 61.00
C GLY A 654 22.98 11.75 60.49
N GLY A 655 21.80 11.51 59.88
CA GLY A 655 21.57 10.31 59.08
C GLY A 655 22.28 10.39 57.73
N ALA A 656 22.81 9.27 57.24
CA ALA A 656 23.45 9.18 55.93
C ALA A 656 23.08 7.84 55.26
N MET A 657 23.12 7.82 53.93
CA MET A 657 23.00 6.62 53.12
C MET A 657 24.23 6.52 52.21
N ALA A 658 24.70 5.30 51.98
CA ALA A 658 25.82 5.03 51.07
C ALA A 658 25.47 3.82 50.20
N ALA A 659 25.84 3.89 48.91
CA ALA A 659 25.83 2.72 48.03
C ALA A 659 27.13 1.93 48.25
N VAL A 660 27.01 0.60 48.38
CA VAL A 660 28.14 -0.29 48.66
C VAL A 660 28.18 -1.35 47.58
N ASN A 661 29.29 -1.42 46.83
CA ASN A 661 29.48 -2.43 45.79
C ASN A 661 29.90 -3.77 46.40
N ALA A 662 28.98 -4.44 47.10
CA ALA A 662 29.22 -5.73 47.74
C ALA A 662 27.93 -6.57 47.82
N PRO A 663 28.03 -7.91 47.86
CA PRO A 663 26.86 -8.76 48.09
C PRO A 663 26.19 -8.50 49.44
N GLU A 664 24.86 -8.61 49.47
CA GLU A 664 24.05 -8.38 50.68
C GLU A 664 24.58 -9.15 51.91
N ALA A 665 24.94 -10.42 51.73
CA ALA A 665 25.43 -11.27 52.81
C ALA A 665 26.73 -10.74 53.45
N GLU A 666 27.62 -10.14 52.66
CA GLU A 666 28.89 -9.57 53.15
C GLU A 666 28.63 -8.27 53.92
N VAL A 667 27.74 -7.42 53.39
CA VAL A 667 27.33 -6.18 54.04
C VAL A 667 26.64 -6.48 55.36
N LEU A 668 25.70 -7.44 55.40
CA LEU A 668 25.02 -7.86 56.63
C LEU A 668 25.98 -8.41 57.69
N ALA A 669 27.00 -9.18 57.27
CA ALA A 669 28.01 -9.69 58.19
C ALA A 669 28.78 -8.53 58.87
N THR A 670 29.16 -7.52 58.10
CA THR A 670 29.91 -6.36 58.62
C THR A 670 29.01 -5.42 59.45
N LEU A 671 27.77 -5.18 59.01
CA LEU A 671 26.83 -4.31 59.69
C LEU A 671 26.38 -4.84 61.06
N SER A 672 26.45 -6.15 61.28
CA SER A 672 26.15 -6.75 62.59
C SER A 672 27.02 -6.18 63.73
N GLU A 673 28.18 -5.60 63.39
CA GLU A 673 29.11 -4.98 64.33
C GLU A 673 28.94 -3.45 64.45
N VAL A 674 28.03 -2.83 63.68
CA VAL A 674 27.83 -1.37 63.61
C VAL A 674 26.43 -0.98 64.08
N PRO A 675 26.24 -0.60 65.36
CA PRO A 675 24.94 -0.24 65.90
C PRO A 675 24.30 0.95 65.15
N GLY A 676 23.04 0.78 64.73
CA GLY A 676 22.25 1.83 64.08
C GLY A 676 22.36 1.89 62.56
N ALA A 677 23.23 1.06 61.95
CA ALA A 677 23.30 0.92 60.50
C ALA A 677 22.47 -0.28 60.03
N VAL A 678 21.75 -0.12 58.91
CA VAL A 678 20.88 -1.15 58.33
C VAL A 678 21.01 -1.18 56.81
N VAL A 679 20.74 -2.34 56.20
CA VAL A 679 20.56 -2.42 54.74
C VAL A 679 19.23 -1.78 54.39
N ALA A 680 19.26 -0.71 53.61
CA ALA A 680 18.06 0.03 53.20
C ALA A 680 17.44 -0.53 51.91
N ALA A 681 18.27 -1.01 50.98
CA ALA A 681 17.85 -1.62 49.73
C ALA A 681 18.95 -2.57 49.22
N VAL A 682 18.55 -3.56 48.42
CA VAL A 682 19.44 -4.41 47.63
C VAL A 682 19.04 -4.21 46.18
N ASN A 683 19.86 -3.50 45.41
CA ASN A 683 19.54 -3.08 44.04
C ASN A 683 20.05 -4.08 43.00
N GLY A 684 21.00 -4.95 43.39
CA GLY A 684 21.50 -6.04 42.57
C GLY A 684 22.40 -6.98 43.38
N PRO A 685 22.99 -8.00 42.73
CA PRO A 685 23.86 -8.97 43.41
C PRO A 685 25.11 -8.35 44.06
N GLU A 686 25.51 -7.17 43.62
CA GLU A 686 26.68 -6.42 44.10
C GLU A 686 26.32 -4.94 44.39
N SER A 687 25.08 -4.61 44.76
CA SER A 687 24.66 -3.23 45.04
C SER A 687 23.56 -3.06 46.07
#